data_AF-A0A1H7SHD0-F1
#
_entry.id   AF-A0A1H7SHD0-F1
#
_cell.length_a   1.000
_cell.length_b   1.000
_cell.length_c   1.000
_cell.angle_alpha   90.00
_cell.angle_beta   90.00
_cell.angle_gamma   90.00
#
_symmetry.space_group_name_H-M   'P 1'
#
loop_
_entity.id
_entity.type
_entity.pdbx_description
1 polymer ?
#
loop_
_entity_poly.entity_id
_entity_poly.type
_entity_poly.pdbx_seq_one_letter_code
_entity_poly.pdbx_strand_id
1 'polypeptide(L)'
;MNAISGVLGRIYPSLGTLQGIPLYIFLAVIVLTSAFMLGYLVQGTRVWWQLKSVVRAIRSHLNDKTPPLPADIEGAFKWEPLKHLWEEYADTLHELRKASFGDTVLSEVRATVSADTMFTREALVDGRLFDDFTRHLPGVLTGLGIIGTFSGLLAGLSKFKPTPIETAVNGLGPLLQGVQHAFIASGFAIACAMAVVFISRLVLAYFYRLVEELTRGIDSLYATGAGEEYLARLVKSSEQNSANTAQLKDALVEDLNKMMTNLVERQIAAQDASVAALGQHIGESISAAIAEPMRRVGEVMEMTSRGNGEQVNSMLETLLTGFMAKLEDTFGGQMRGINEQMQRSMEAMGSVQSSLQGLLADIKRTNEQAATSMSGTLEEAMKKAADNQQLLTDQMREFVQDFRRLVTEEQNKSKAVMQETVMQVLGDVTTAMNNLEGLRQAAAVDEAERTDRLANQATQLVGGLTGQVESLLGAVSDQVSKTQQNVDALSQVSLRAIDGMNQGAVTMGTAAQRFETAGGAVTTVFERSTKVAETLGGASSALQAASTAVQRGFEQYDSTRRAVEGHVAALTTLIESAKREAGVSQELVASIKASAEAMRASEVASRAHLDQVNSALVKAFADFGNALVSQVKSTIAETDRHLAQGTGHLNGVVQELASAVQRMKRA
;
A
#
# COMPACT_ATOMS: atom_id res chain seq x y z
N MET A 1 -73.80 -4.03 -22.63
CA MET A 1 -73.13 -4.87 -23.67
C MET A 1 -73.55 -4.49 -25.09
N ASN A 2 -74.84 -4.45 -25.43
CA ASN A 2 -75.31 -4.09 -26.79
C ASN A 2 -74.93 -2.66 -27.25
N ALA A 3 -74.79 -1.71 -26.32
CA ALA A 3 -74.31 -0.36 -26.65
C ALA A 3 -72.80 -0.31 -26.96
N ILE A 4 -72.00 -1.17 -26.30
CA ILE A 4 -70.54 -1.22 -26.46
C ILE A 4 -70.18 -1.91 -27.78
N SER A 5 -70.85 -3.03 -28.12
CA SER A 5 -70.70 -3.67 -29.42
C SER A 5 -71.16 -2.78 -30.58
N GLY A 6 -72.20 -1.95 -30.36
CA GLY A 6 -72.66 -0.97 -31.36
C GLY A 6 -71.65 0.14 -31.66
N VAL A 7 -70.89 0.60 -30.66
CA VAL A 7 -69.81 1.60 -30.84
C VAL A 7 -68.59 0.97 -31.51
N LEU A 8 -68.22 -0.25 -31.11
CA LEU A 8 -67.12 -1.01 -31.71
C LEU A 8 -67.38 -1.38 -33.17
N GLY A 9 -68.63 -1.70 -33.52
CA GLY A 9 -69.06 -1.95 -34.89
C GLY A 9 -68.97 -0.74 -35.84
N ARG A 10 -68.93 0.49 -35.30
CA ARG A 10 -68.67 1.71 -36.09
C ARG A 10 -67.19 1.89 -36.44
N ILE A 11 -66.28 1.31 -35.65
CA ILE A 11 -64.83 1.39 -35.86
C ILE A 11 -64.37 0.30 -36.83
N TYR A 12 -64.89 -0.92 -36.69
CA TYR A 12 -64.70 -1.98 -37.67
C TYR A 12 -65.93 -2.92 -37.67
N PRO A 13 -66.49 -3.30 -38.82
CA PRO A 13 -67.72 -4.10 -38.89
C PRO A 13 -67.60 -5.47 -38.18
N SER A 14 -66.40 -6.05 -38.17
CA SER A 14 -66.09 -7.34 -37.53
C SER A 14 -66.02 -7.30 -35.99
N LEU A 15 -65.98 -6.11 -35.39
CA LEU A 15 -65.92 -5.92 -33.94
C LEU A 15 -67.32 -5.77 -33.32
N GLY A 16 -68.34 -5.47 -34.13
CA GLY A 16 -69.74 -5.39 -33.68
C GLY A 16 -70.42 -6.75 -33.46
N THR A 17 -69.84 -7.82 -34.02
CA THR A 17 -70.34 -9.20 -33.95
C THR A 17 -69.70 -10.02 -32.82
N LEU A 18 -68.72 -9.46 -32.10
CA LEU A 18 -68.08 -10.11 -30.95
C LEU A 18 -69.06 -10.20 -29.78
N GLN A 19 -69.38 -11.42 -29.36
CA GLN A 19 -70.26 -11.71 -28.22
C GLN A 19 -69.61 -12.76 -27.31
N GLY A 20 -69.87 -12.68 -25.99
CA GLY A 20 -69.36 -13.63 -25.00
C GLY A 20 -67.89 -13.40 -24.62
N ILE A 21 -67.16 -14.48 -24.32
CA ILE A 21 -65.78 -14.48 -23.80
C ILE A 21 -64.78 -13.69 -24.69
N PRO A 22 -64.82 -13.78 -26.03
CA PRO A 22 -63.90 -13.03 -26.90
C PRO A 22 -64.02 -11.50 -26.76
N LEU A 23 -65.22 -10.98 -26.51
CA LEU A 23 -65.45 -9.55 -26.29
C LEU A 23 -64.79 -9.07 -24.98
N TYR A 24 -64.90 -9.87 -23.91
CA TYR A 24 -64.27 -9.55 -22.63
C TYR A 24 -62.75 -9.54 -22.73
N ILE A 25 -62.17 -10.50 -23.46
CA ILE A 25 -60.72 -10.55 -23.69
C ILE A 25 -60.26 -9.36 -24.52
N PHE A 26 -61.00 -8.99 -25.57
CA PHE A 26 -60.70 -7.82 -26.37
C PHE A 26 -60.75 -6.51 -25.56
N LEU A 27 -61.77 -6.33 -24.71
CA LEU A 27 -61.87 -5.19 -23.79
C LEU A 27 -60.74 -5.20 -22.76
N ALA A 28 -60.38 -6.35 -22.20
CA ALA A 28 -59.28 -6.49 -21.25
C ALA A 28 -57.94 -6.07 -21.88
N VAL A 29 -57.67 -6.49 -23.13
CA VAL A 29 -56.48 -6.08 -23.91
C VAL A 29 -56.46 -4.56 -24.09
N ILE A 30 -57.58 -3.93 -24.45
CA ILE A 30 -57.66 -2.47 -24.59
C ILE A 30 -57.41 -1.78 -23.25
N VAL A 31 -58.05 -2.24 -22.18
CA VAL A 31 -57.91 -1.63 -20.84
C VAL A 31 -56.47 -1.74 -20.35
N LEU A 32 -55.84 -2.92 -20.46
CA LEU A 32 -54.44 -3.14 -20.08
C LEU A 32 -53.48 -2.29 -20.90
N THR A 33 -53.67 -2.24 -22.23
CA THR A 33 -52.82 -1.43 -23.12
C THR A 33 -53.01 0.06 -22.85
N SER A 34 -54.23 0.51 -22.59
CA SER A 34 -54.53 1.91 -22.27
C SER A 34 -53.98 2.30 -20.90
N ALA A 35 -54.14 1.44 -19.89
CA ALA A 35 -53.57 1.65 -18.56
C ALA A 35 -52.04 1.73 -18.62
N PHE A 36 -51.40 0.87 -19.41
CA PHE A 36 -49.97 0.96 -19.70
C PHE A 36 -49.61 2.28 -20.36
N MET A 37 -50.25 2.63 -21.48
CA MET A 37 -49.93 3.87 -22.20
C MET A 37 -50.10 5.09 -21.30
N LEU A 38 -51.15 5.15 -20.49
CA LEU A 38 -51.43 6.29 -19.62
C LEU A 38 -50.44 6.35 -18.45
N GLY A 39 -50.16 5.22 -17.80
CA GLY A 39 -49.17 5.14 -16.71
C GLY A 39 -47.75 5.44 -17.19
N TYR A 40 -47.35 4.88 -18.34
CA TYR A 40 -46.03 5.06 -18.92
C TYR A 40 -45.83 6.46 -19.47
N LEU A 41 -46.87 7.09 -20.02
CA LEU A 41 -46.82 8.48 -20.50
C LEU A 41 -46.77 9.46 -19.31
N VAL A 42 -47.54 9.25 -18.25
CA VAL A 42 -47.49 10.11 -17.04
C VAL A 42 -46.15 9.98 -16.32
N GLN A 43 -45.69 8.77 -16.03
CA GLN A 43 -44.41 8.58 -15.33
C GLN A 43 -43.21 8.91 -16.23
N GLY A 44 -43.26 8.50 -17.50
CA GLY A 44 -42.22 8.83 -18.47
C GLY A 44 -42.06 10.34 -18.66
N THR A 45 -43.15 11.09 -18.83
CA THR A 45 -43.06 12.57 -18.93
C THR A 45 -42.55 13.21 -17.65
N ARG A 46 -42.88 12.67 -16.48
CA ARG A 46 -42.36 13.15 -15.18
C ARG A 46 -40.85 12.93 -15.07
N VAL A 47 -40.37 11.72 -15.32
CA VAL A 47 -38.93 11.35 -15.30
C VAL A 47 -38.17 12.19 -16.33
N TRP A 48 -38.71 12.28 -17.54
CA TRP A 48 -38.16 13.10 -18.62
C TRP A 48 -37.97 14.56 -18.22
N TRP A 49 -39.01 15.17 -17.67
CA TRP A 49 -38.98 16.59 -17.32
C TRP A 49 -37.96 16.86 -16.21
N GLN A 50 -37.89 15.97 -15.22
CA GLN A 50 -36.90 16.08 -14.14
C GLN A 50 -35.47 15.93 -14.66
N LEU A 51 -35.12 14.85 -15.37
CA LEU A 51 -33.77 14.67 -15.89
C LEU A 51 -33.38 15.78 -16.86
N LYS A 52 -34.28 16.17 -17.78
CA LYS A 52 -34.00 17.20 -18.79
C LYS A 52 -33.81 18.58 -18.15
N SER A 53 -34.52 18.87 -17.07
CA SER A 53 -34.34 20.10 -16.29
C SER A 53 -32.94 20.15 -15.68
N VAL A 54 -32.49 19.06 -15.05
CA VAL A 54 -31.16 18.98 -14.42
C VAL A 54 -30.05 19.05 -15.46
N VAL A 55 -30.14 18.27 -16.55
CA VAL A 55 -29.17 18.30 -17.65
C VAL A 55 -29.03 19.70 -18.24
N ARG A 56 -30.15 20.42 -18.40
CA ARG A 56 -30.12 21.80 -18.90
C ARG A 56 -29.44 22.76 -17.92
N ALA A 57 -29.71 22.62 -16.62
CA ALA A 57 -29.09 23.45 -15.59
C ALA A 57 -27.57 23.22 -15.51
N ILE A 58 -27.12 21.97 -15.60
CA ILE A 58 -25.68 21.67 -15.63
C ILE A 58 -25.03 22.23 -16.90
N ARG A 59 -25.69 22.06 -18.05
CA ARG A 59 -25.19 22.59 -19.33
C ARG A 59 -25.08 24.11 -19.36
N SER A 60 -25.92 24.86 -18.62
CA SER A 60 -25.72 26.32 -18.51
C SER A 60 -24.44 26.68 -17.78
N HIS A 61 -24.02 25.89 -16.79
CA HIS A 61 -22.79 26.14 -16.04
C HIS A 61 -21.52 25.65 -16.73
N LEU A 62 -21.61 24.74 -17.71
CA LEU A 62 -20.47 24.33 -18.54
C LEU A 62 -19.84 25.49 -19.33
N ASN A 63 -20.59 26.57 -19.59
CA ASN A 63 -20.10 27.73 -20.33
C ASN A 63 -19.37 28.74 -19.44
N ASP A 64 -19.41 28.58 -18.12
CA ASP A 64 -18.73 29.46 -17.19
C ASP A 64 -17.23 29.10 -17.12
N LYS A 65 -16.36 30.12 -17.02
CA LYS A 65 -14.90 29.93 -17.00
C LYS A 65 -14.38 29.27 -15.73
N THR A 66 -15.19 29.24 -14.68
CA THR A 66 -14.85 28.70 -13.37
C THR A 66 -15.87 27.63 -13.00
N PRO A 67 -15.44 26.45 -12.52
CA PRO A 67 -16.35 25.45 -12.00
C PRO A 67 -17.22 26.08 -10.91
N PRO A 68 -18.56 26.00 -11.00
CA PRO A 68 -19.44 26.50 -9.95
C PRO A 68 -19.24 25.71 -8.65
N LEU A 69 -19.58 26.30 -7.51
CA LEU A 69 -19.53 25.57 -6.24
C LEU A 69 -20.68 24.53 -6.19
N PRO A 70 -20.50 23.44 -5.42
CA PRO A 70 -21.54 22.41 -5.27
C PRO A 70 -22.90 22.98 -4.82
N ALA A 71 -22.89 24.01 -3.97
CA ALA A 71 -24.08 24.71 -3.48
C ALA A 71 -24.85 25.46 -4.59
N ASP A 72 -24.17 25.91 -5.64
CA ASP A 72 -24.80 26.63 -6.76
C ASP A 72 -25.60 25.67 -7.66
N ILE A 73 -25.16 24.42 -7.77
CA ILE A 73 -25.82 23.38 -8.58
C ILE A 73 -26.84 22.58 -7.78
N GLU A 74 -26.75 22.55 -6.44
CA GLU A 74 -27.72 21.86 -5.57
C GLU A 74 -29.17 22.27 -5.88
N GLY A 75 -29.36 23.55 -6.20
CA GLY A 75 -30.66 24.09 -6.63
C GLY A 75 -31.22 23.46 -7.90
N ALA A 76 -30.43 22.78 -8.73
CA ALA A 76 -30.91 22.02 -9.89
C ALA A 76 -31.52 20.67 -9.48
N PHE A 77 -31.01 20.04 -8.42
CA PHE A 77 -31.35 18.68 -7.99
C PHE A 77 -32.49 18.65 -6.96
N LYS A 78 -33.60 19.36 -7.20
CA LYS A 78 -34.68 19.53 -6.20
C LYS A 78 -35.55 18.29 -5.93
N TRP A 79 -35.50 17.29 -6.79
CA TRP A 79 -36.47 16.18 -6.82
C TRP A 79 -35.86 14.89 -6.33
N GLU A 80 -36.56 14.07 -5.55
CA GLU A 80 -36.10 12.71 -5.24
C GLU A 80 -36.23 11.78 -6.47
N PRO A 81 -35.28 10.86 -6.71
CA PRO A 81 -34.08 10.56 -5.91
C PRO A 81 -32.87 11.45 -6.23
N LEU A 82 -32.95 12.30 -7.26
CA LEU A 82 -31.85 13.17 -7.73
C LEU A 82 -31.26 14.06 -6.63
N LYS A 83 -32.07 14.54 -5.69
CA LYS A 83 -31.64 15.34 -4.53
C LYS A 83 -30.66 14.57 -3.64
N HIS A 84 -31.07 13.39 -3.20
CA HIS A 84 -30.28 12.55 -2.31
C HIS A 84 -28.98 12.08 -2.99
N LEU A 85 -29.06 11.67 -4.26
CA LEU A 85 -27.88 11.31 -5.06
C LEU A 85 -26.91 12.48 -5.23
N TRP A 86 -27.42 13.72 -5.29
CA TRP A 86 -26.57 14.90 -5.33
C TRP A 86 -25.94 15.20 -3.97
N GLU A 87 -26.68 15.07 -2.86
CA GLU A 87 -26.12 15.23 -1.51
C GLU A 87 -24.96 14.23 -1.28
N GLU A 88 -25.15 12.96 -1.62
CA GLU A 88 -24.09 11.95 -1.52
C GLU A 88 -22.91 12.24 -2.47
N TYR A 89 -23.19 12.68 -3.70
CA TYR A 89 -22.13 13.06 -4.64
C TYR A 89 -21.36 14.31 -4.19
N ALA A 90 -22.04 15.28 -3.58
CA ALA A 90 -21.44 16.52 -3.10
C ALA A 90 -20.42 16.25 -1.98
N ASP A 91 -20.66 15.24 -1.13
CA ASP A 91 -19.70 14.80 -0.11
C ASP A 91 -18.40 14.25 -0.71
N THR A 92 -18.42 13.81 -1.99
CA THR A 92 -17.22 13.33 -2.70
C THR A 92 -16.39 14.44 -3.34
N LEU A 93 -16.91 15.68 -3.34
CA LEU A 93 -16.27 16.86 -3.93
C LEU A 93 -15.35 17.53 -2.90
N HIS A 94 -14.07 17.68 -3.26
CA HIS A 94 -13.08 18.33 -2.40
C HIS A 94 -12.48 19.56 -3.07
N GLU A 95 -12.36 20.64 -2.29
CA GLU A 95 -11.64 21.84 -2.69
C GLU A 95 -10.13 21.61 -2.63
N LEU A 96 -9.45 21.56 -3.79
CA LEU A 96 -8.00 21.63 -3.84
C LEU A 96 -7.57 23.09 -3.95
N ARG A 97 -6.96 23.62 -2.89
CA ARG A 97 -6.22 24.90 -2.97
C ARG A 97 -4.89 24.64 -3.65
N LYS A 98 -4.71 25.14 -4.88
CA LYS A 98 -3.38 25.22 -5.50
C LYS A 98 -2.65 26.41 -4.88
N ALA A 99 -1.47 26.17 -4.32
CA ALA A 99 -0.56 27.24 -3.94
C ALA A 99 -0.16 28.01 -5.21
N SER A 100 -0.38 29.31 -5.23
CA SER A 100 -0.08 30.19 -6.35
C SER A 100 1.09 31.12 -6.00
N PHE A 101 1.97 31.35 -6.96
CA PHE A 101 2.95 32.44 -6.90
C PHE A 101 2.23 33.74 -7.30
N GLY A 102 1.90 34.57 -6.30
CA GLY A 102 1.13 35.81 -6.48
C GLY A 102 -0.33 35.66 -6.04
N ASP A 103 -0.92 36.78 -5.61
CA ASP A 103 -2.11 36.99 -4.74
C ASP A 103 -3.48 36.37 -5.16
N THR A 104 -3.48 35.32 -5.99
CA THR A 104 -4.71 34.60 -6.40
C THR A 104 -4.56 33.11 -6.12
N VAL A 105 -5.16 32.66 -5.02
CA VAL A 105 -5.35 31.24 -4.70
C VAL A 105 -6.44 30.69 -5.61
N LEU A 106 -6.07 29.88 -6.59
CA LEU A 106 -7.04 29.14 -7.41
C LEU A 106 -7.44 27.88 -6.63
N SER A 107 -8.64 27.92 -6.02
CA SER A 107 -9.31 26.72 -5.49
C SER A 107 -10.04 26.02 -6.64
N GLU A 108 -9.67 24.78 -6.93
CA GLU A 108 -10.32 23.94 -7.93
C GLU A 108 -11.07 22.82 -7.20
N VAL A 109 -12.38 22.74 -7.38
CA VAL A 109 -13.20 21.65 -6.81
C VAL A 109 -13.04 20.41 -7.67
N ARG A 110 -12.72 19.26 -7.06
CA ARG A 110 -12.53 18.00 -7.78
C ARG A 110 -13.27 16.85 -7.13
N ALA A 111 -13.69 15.90 -7.95
CA ALA A 111 -14.40 14.72 -7.53
C ALA A 111 -13.44 13.57 -7.19
N THR A 112 -13.72 12.85 -6.11
CA THR A 112 -13.02 11.61 -5.76
C THR A 112 -13.63 10.39 -6.45
N VAL A 113 -14.91 10.45 -6.83
CA VAL A 113 -15.66 9.37 -7.50
C VAL A 113 -16.32 9.93 -8.78
N SER A 114 -16.48 9.09 -9.81
CA SER A 114 -17.20 9.48 -11.03
C SER A 114 -18.70 9.61 -10.79
N ALA A 115 -19.35 10.55 -11.50
CA ALA A 115 -20.79 10.77 -11.38
C ALA A 115 -21.61 9.52 -11.75
N ASP A 116 -21.14 8.68 -12.68
CA ASP A 116 -21.82 7.44 -13.08
C ASP A 116 -21.97 6.41 -11.94
N THR A 117 -21.12 6.50 -10.91
CA THR A 117 -21.19 5.61 -9.75
C THR A 117 -22.39 5.94 -8.84
N MET A 118 -22.74 7.23 -8.71
CA MET A 118 -23.87 7.69 -7.90
C MET A 118 -25.16 7.79 -8.75
N PHE A 119 -25.05 8.34 -9.96
CA PHE A 119 -26.18 8.56 -10.87
C PHE A 119 -26.39 7.37 -11.81
N THR A 120 -26.72 6.21 -11.24
CA THR A 120 -26.91 4.98 -12.02
C THR A 120 -28.23 4.97 -12.81
N ARG A 121 -28.24 4.20 -13.91
CA ARG A 121 -29.43 4.02 -14.76
C ARG A 121 -30.57 3.35 -13.98
N GLU A 122 -30.24 2.45 -13.08
CA GLU A 122 -31.18 1.70 -12.26
C GLU A 122 -31.94 2.62 -11.30
N ALA A 123 -31.21 3.49 -10.58
CA ALA A 123 -31.79 4.42 -9.62
C ALA A 123 -32.61 5.54 -10.30
N LEU A 124 -32.15 6.03 -11.45
CA LEU A 124 -32.76 7.19 -12.13
C LEU A 124 -33.89 6.82 -13.09
N VAL A 125 -33.90 5.60 -13.64
CA VAL A 125 -34.82 5.20 -14.72
C VAL A 125 -35.59 3.93 -14.35
N ASP A 126 -34.89 2.82 -14.11
CA ASP A 126 -35.54 1.49 -14.02
C ASP A 126 -36.42 1.33 -12.77
N GLY A 127 -36.01 1.89 -11.62
CA GLY A 127 -36.85 1.90 -10.42
C GLY A 127 -38.10 2.80 -10.53
N ARG A 128 -38.15 3.70 -11.52
CA ARG A 128 -39.19 4.74 -11.62
C ARG A 128 -40.22 4.47 -12.72
N LEU A 129 -39.78 3.91 -13.83
CA LEU A 129 -40.66 3.33 -14.82
C LEU A 129 -40.77 1.86 -14.49
N PHE A 130 -41.88 1.42 -13.88
CA PHE A 130 -42.24 0.03 -13.50
C PHE A 130 -41.75 -1.09 -14.45
N ASP A 131 -40.44 -1.26 -14.64
CA ASP A 131 -39.87 -1.94 -15.81
C ASP A 131 -40.24 -3.41 -15.77
N ASP A 132 -40.18 -4.00 -14.58
CA ASP A 132 -40.57 -5.38 -14.32
C ASP A 132 -42.01 -5.68 -14.75
N PHE A 133 -42.98 -4.84 -14.40
CA PHE A 133 -44.37 -5.04 -14.83
C PHE A 133 -44.50 -4.93 -16.35
N THR A 134 -43.85 -3.92 -16.93
CA THR A 134 -43.94 -3.63 -18.37
C THR A 134 -43.22 -4.65 -19.23
N ARG A 135 -42.20 -5.34 -18.68
CA ARG A 135 -41.47 -6.42 -19.33
C ARG A 135 -42.33 -7.67 -19.51
N HIS A 136 -43.28 -7.91 -18.60
CA HIS A 136 -44.18 -9.08 -18.66
C HIS A 136 -45.50 -8.80 -19.40
N LEU A 137 -45.92 -7.54 -19.48
CA LEU A 137 -47.19 -7.14 -20.11
C LEU A 137 -47.36 -7.63 -21.57
N PRO A 138 -46.34 -7.57 -22.46
CA PRO A 138 -46.46 -8.11 -23.82
C PRO A 138 -46.82 -9.60 -23.85
N GLY A 139 -46.25 -10.39 -22.94
CA GLY A 139 -46.56 -11.82 -22.80
C GLY A 139 -47.98 -12.07 -22.33
N VAL A 140 -48.49 -11.22 -21.43
CA VAL A 140 -49.88 -11.28 -20.97
C VAL A 140 -50.85 -10.93 -22.11
N LEU A 141 -50.55 -9.90 -22.90
CA LEU A 141 -51.37 -9.48 -24.04
C LEU A 141 -51.40 -10.54 -25.15
N THR A 142 -50.27 -11.16 -25.50
CA THR A 142 -50.23 -12.25 -26.48
C THR A 142 -50.96 -13.49 -25.96
N GLY A 143 -50.80 -13.85 -24.68
CA GLY A 143 -51.52 -14.94 -24.02
C GLY A 143 -53.04 -14.73 -24.06
N LEU A 144 -53.51 -13.52 -23.73
CA LEU A 144 -54.91 -13.12 -23.87
C LEU A 144 -55.40 -13.28 -25.32
N GLY A 145 -54.61 -12.84 -26.31
CA GLY A 145 -54.94 -13.04 -27.73
C GLY A 145 -55.12 -14.50 -28.13
N ILE A 146 -54.24 -15.39 -27.66
CA ILE A 146 -54.32 -16.83 -27.89
C ILE A 146 -55.58 -17.41 -27.24
N ILE A 147 -55.85 -17.11 -25.97
CA ILE A 147 -57.06 -17.55 -25.25
C ILE A 147 -58.33 -17.05 -25.95
N GLY A 148 -58.31 -15.80 -26.44
CA GLY A 148 -59.42 -15.23 -27.22
C GLY A 148 -59.69 -15.98 -28.51
N THR A 149 -58.62 -16.39 -29.21
CA THR A 149 -58.72 -17.20 -30.43
C THR A 149 -59.35 -18.56 -30.14
N PHE A 150 -58.83 -19.29 -29.15
CA PHE A 150 -59.37 -20.59 -28.76
C PHE A 150 -60.81 -20.51 -28.28
N SER A 151 -61.16 -19.49 -27.49
CA SER A 151 -62.52 -19.26 -27.01
C SER A 151 -63.48 -18.98 -28.18
N GLY A 152 -63.05 -18.20 -29.18
CA GLY A 152 -63.83 -17.92 -30.38
C GLY A 152 -64.04 -19.16 -31.25
N LEU A 153 -63.01 -19.99 -31.42
CA LEU A 153 -63.11 -21.28 -32.10
C LEU A 153 -64.07 -22.23 -31.39
N LEU A 154 -63.95 -22.37 -30.06
CA LEU A 154 -64.80 -23.25 -29.26
C LEU A 154 -66.27 -22.80 -29.29
N ALA A 155 -66.52 -21.49 -29.23
CA ALA A 155 -67.85 -20.92 -29.39
C ALA A 155 -68.42 -21.14 -30.81
N GLY A 156 -67.60 -21.00 -31.85
CA GLY A 156 -67.99 -21.31 -33.23
C GLY A 156 -68.38 -22.77 -33.41
N LEU A 157 -67.53 -23.69 -32.94
CA LEU A 157 -67.74 -25.14 -33.03
C LEU A 157 -68.96 -25.60 -32.21
N SER A 158 -69.24 -24.97 -31.06
CA SER A 158 -70.41 -25.30 -30.23
C SER A 158 -71.75 -25.10 -30.95
N LYS A 159 -71.79 -24.22 -31.95
CA LYS A 159 -73.00 -23.94 -32.75
C LYS A 159 -73.07 -24.75 -34.03
N PHE A 160 -72.01 -25.48 -34.38
CA PHE A 160 -71.95 -26.31 -35.58
C PHE A 160 -72.66 -27.65 -35.34
N LYS A 161 -73.70 -27.92 -36.14
CA LYS A 161 -74.40 -29.21 -36.14
C LYS A 161 -74.03 -29.97 -37.42
N PRO A 162 -73.32 -31.12 -37.32
CA PRO A 162 -72.86 -31.86 -38.50
C PRO A 162 -73.98 -32.57 -39.29
N THR A 163 -75.14 -32.80 -38.67
CA THR A 163 -76.26 -33.54 -39.26
C THR A 163 -77.60 -32.89 -38.92
N PRO A 164 -78.54 -32.77 -39.89
CA PRO A 164 -78.49 -33.12 -41.33
C PRO A 164 -77.62 -32.19 -42.21
N ILE A 165 -77.22 -32.63 -43.41
CA ILE A 165 -76.26 -31.94 -44.31
C ILE A 165 -76.67 -30.48 -44.63
N GLU A 166 -77.97 -30.21 -44.85
CA GLU A 166 -78.45 -28.84 -45.12
C GLU A 166 -78.16 -27.88 -43.96
N THR A 167 -78.28 -28.35 -42.71
CA THR A 167 -77.95 -27.55 -41.53
C THR A 167 -76.44 -27.39 -41.32
N ALA A 168 -75.63 -28.35 -41.78
CA ALA A 168 -74.18 -28.26 -41.73
C ALA A 168 -73.63 -27.21 -42.72
N VAL A 169 -74.20 -27.13 -43.93
CA VAL A 169 -73.83 -26.11 -44.92
C VAL A 169 -74.25 -24.71 -44.46
N ASN A 170 -75.44 -24.57 -43.88
CA ASN A 170 -75.89 -23.30 -43.31
C ASN A 170 -75.12 -22.89 -42.04
N GLY A 171 -74.54 -23.84 -41.32
CA GLY A 171 -73.70 -23.60 -40.14
C GLY A 171 -72.25 -23.19 -40.45
N LEU A 172 -71.76 -23.45 -41.65
CA LEU A 172 -70.38 -23.16 -42.07
C LEU A 172 -70.08 -21.66 -42.16
N GLY A 173 -71.01 -20.85 -42.66
CA GLY A 173 -70.85 -19.39 -42.74
C GLY A 173 -70.61 -18.74 -41.37
N PRO A 174 -71.53 -18.91 -40.40
CA PRO A 174 -71.36 -18.40 -39.04
C PRO A 174 -70.12 -18.94 -38.32
N LEU A 175 -69.73 -20.20 -38.59
CA LEU A 175 -68.51 -20.81 -38.05
C LEU A 175 -67.27 -20.06 -38.56
N LEU A 176 -67.12 -19.94 -39.88
CA LEU A 176 -65.98 -19.26 -40.50
C LEU A 176 -65.89 -17.80 -40.11
N GLN A 177 -67.04 -17.12 -39.99
CA GLN A 177 -67.11 -15.73 -39.55
C GLN A 177 -66.70 -15.58 -38.06
N GLY A 178 -67.12 -16.50 -37.20
CA GLY A 178 -66.69 -16.55 -35.79
C GLY A 178 -65.19 -16.79 -35.64
N VAL A 179 -64.63 -17.70 -36.45
CA VAL A 179 -63.17 -17.95 -36.52
C VAL A 179 -62.44 -16.69 -36.97
N GLN A 180 -62.89 -16.06 -38.06
CA GLN A 180 -62.28 -14.84 -38.60
C GLN A 180 -62.22 -13.72 -37.55
N HIS A 181 -63.30 -13.50 -36.80
CA HIS A 181 -63.34 -12.49 -35.73
C HIS A 181 -62.37 -12.79 -34.58
N ALA A 182 -62.23 -14.06 -34.20
CA ALA A 182 -61.29 -14.50 -33.18
C ALA A 182 -59.83 -14.26 -33.60
N PHE A 183 -59.50 -14.53 -34.87
CA PHE A 183 -58.18 -14.24 -35.43
C PHE A 183 -57.86 -12.74 -35.49
N ILE A 184 -58.82 -11.89 -35.87
CA ILE A 184 -58.62 -10.43 -35.89
C ILE A 184 -58.38 -9.90 -34.47
N ALA A 185 -59.14 -10.37 -33.47
CA ALA A 185 -58.94 -9.98 -32.07
C ALA A 185 -57.53 -10.38 -31.55
N SER A 186 -57.03 -11.54 -31.94
CA SER A 186 -55.68 -12.01 -31.61
C SER A 186 -54.59 -11.19 -32.32
N GLY A 187 -54.77 -10.90 -33.61
CA GLY A 187 -53.88 -10.01 -34.35
C GLY A 187 -53.79 -8.62 -33.72
N PHE A 188 -54.91 -8.09 -33.22
CA PHE A 188 -54.93 -6.82 -32.48
C PHE A 188 -54.17 -6.91 -31.15
N ALA A 189 -54.33 -8.00 -30.40
CA ALA A 189 -53.61 -8.20 -29.14
C ALA A 189 -52.09 -8.31 -29.35
N ILE A 190 -51.65 -9.02 -30.40
CA ILE A 190 -50.23 -9.11 -30.80
C ILE A 190 -49.70 -7.74 -31.23
N ALA A 191 -50.46 -6.99 -32.04
CA ALA A 191 -50.07 -5.65 -32.45
C ALA A 191 -49.92 -4.70 -31.24
N CYS A 192 -50.83 -4.77 -30.26
CA CYS A 192 -50.71 -4.02 -29.01
C CYS A 192 -49.47 -4.44 -28.22
N ALA A 193 -49.20 -5.75 -28.09
CA ALA A 193 -47.99 -6.25 -27.42
C ALA A 193 -46.70 -5.72 -28.08
N MET A 194 -46.63 -5.74 -29.42
CA MET A 194 -45.49 -5.20 -30.17
C MET A 194 -45.34 -3.68 -29.96
N ALA A 195 -46.45 -2.94 -29.96
CA ALA A 195 -46.44 -1.50 -29.71
C ALA A 195 -45.93 -1.18 -28.28
N VAL A 196 -46.38 -1.92 -27.27
CA VAL A 196 -45.90 -1.81 -25.88
C VAL A 196 -44.39 -2.03 -25.79
N VAL A 197 -43.86 -3.10 -26.41
CA VAL A 197 -42.41 -3.38 -26.44
C VAL A 197 -41.64 -2.27 -27.15
N PHE A 198 -42.11 -1.84 -28.31
CA PHE A 198 -41.42 -0.82 -29.10
C PHE A 198 -41.35 0.51 -28.35
N ILE A 199 -42.46 0.98 -27.79
CA ILE A 199 -42.55 2.24 -27.06
C ILE A 199 -41.72 2.19 -25.77
N SER A 200 -41.85 1.11 -24.98
CA SER A 200 -41.06 0.97 -23.74
C SER A 200 -39.56 0.99 -24.01
N ARG A 201 -39.08 0.21 -24.98
CA ARG A 201 -37.65 0.18 -25.35
C ARG A 201 -37.15 1.50 -25.91
N LEU A 202 -37.94 2.20 -26.73
CA LEU A 202 -37.57 3.49 -27.29
C LEU A 202 -37.43 4.56 -26.19
N VAL A 203 -38.37 4.58 -25.25
CA VAL A 203 -38.35 5.52 -24.11
C VAL A 203 -37.18 5.23 -23.17
N LEU A 204 -36.93 3.96 -22.82
CA LEU A 204 -35.77 3.56 -22.01
C LEU A 204 -34.45 3.98 -22.67
N ALA A 205 -34.28 3.70 -23.96
CA ALA A 205 -33.09 4.10 -24.70
C ALA A 205 -32.88 5.63 -24.70
N TYR A 206 -33.97 6.39 -24.76
CA TYR A 206 -33.92 7.84 -24.68
C TYR A 206 -33.54 8.33 -23.27
N PHE A 207 -34.08 7.74 -22.21
CA PHE A 207 -33.72 8.10 -20.83
C PHE A 207 -32.30 7.70 -20.46
N TYR A 208 -31.81 6.55 -20.91
CA TYR A 208 -30.42 6.15 -20.69
C TYR A 208 -29.44 7.15 -21.33
N ARG A 209 -29.74 7.66 -22.54
CA ARG A 209 -28.95 8.74 -23.15
C ARG A 209 -28.99 10.02 -22.33
N LEU A 210 -30.13 10.34 -21.74
CA LEU A 210 -30.28 11.55 -20.91
C LEU A 210 -29.53 11.43 -19.58
N VAL A 211 -29.50 10.24 -18.97
CA VAL A 211 -28.65 9.93 -17.80
C VAL A 211 -27.17 10.04 -18.18
N GLU A 212 -26.77 9.52 -19.34
CA GLU A 212 -25.39 9.62 -19.81
C GLU A 212 -24.97 11.07 -20.12
N GLU A 213 -25.87 11.89 -20.67
CA GLU A 213 -25.64 13.33 -20.80
C GLU A 213 -25.52 14.03 -19.45
N LEU A 214 -26.30 13.59 -18.45
CA LEU A 214 -26.23 14.10 -17.08
C LEU A 214 -24.88 13.78 -16.45
N THR A 215 -24.47 12.51 -16.43
CA THR A 215 -23.22 12.06 -15.80
C THR A 215 -22.00 12.70 -16.45
N ARG A 216 -21.94 12.73 -17.79
CA ARG A 216 -20.89 13.44 -18.53
C ARG A 216 -20.88 14.94 -18.24
N GLY A 217 -22.06 15.55 -18.09
CA GLY A 217 -22.18 16.95 -17.70
C GLY A 217 -21.54 17.20 -16.34
N ILE A 218 -21.89 16.39 -15.34
CA ILE A 218 -21.34 16.51 -13.97
C ILE A 218 -19.82 16.27 -13.97
N ASP A 219 -19.35 15.19 -14.60
CA ASP A 219 -17.91 14.86 -14.68
C ASP A 219 -17.10 15.93 -15.43
N SER A 220 -17.72 16.65 -16.37
CA SER A 220 -17.07 17.77 -17.05
C SER A 220 -16.94 19.03 -16.19
N LEU A 221 -17.80 19.21 -15.19
CA LEU A 221 -17.71 20.31 -14.23
C LEU A 221 -16.63 20.05 -13.18
N TYR A 222 -16.51 18.80 -12.72
CA TYR A 222 -15.57 18.40 -11.68
C TYR A 222 -14.63 17.33 -12.20
N ALA A 223 -13.38 17.73 -12.47
CA ALA A 223 -12.35 16.77 -12.86
C ALA A 223 -12.18 15.68 -11.79
N THR A 224 -12.19 14.42 -12.21
CA THR A 224 -11.96 13.26 -11.35
C THR A 224 -10.47 13.11 -11.02
N GLY A 225 -10.14 12.28 -10.02
CA GLY A 225 -8.75 11.92 -9.70
C GLY A 225 -8.12 12.71 -8.55
N ALA A 226 -8.92 13.37 -7.70
CA ALA A 226 -8.40 14.03 -6.49
C ALA A 226 -7.58 13.05 -5.62
N GLY A 227 -8.06 11.81 -5.44
CA GLY A 227 -7.37 10.78 -4.64
C GLY A 227 -6.03 10.35 -5.22
N GLU A 228 -5.92 10.20 -6.54
CA GLU A 228 -4.67 9.83 -7.22
C GLU A 228 -3.64 10.95 -7.13
N GLU A 229 -4.05 12.22 -7.24
CA GLU A 229 -3.13 13.34 -7.07
C GLU A 229 -2.71 13.55 -5.61
N TYR A 230 -3.59 13.29 -4.63
CA TYR A 230 -3.18 13.26 -3.21
C TYR A 230 -2.14 12.18 -2.96
N LEU A 231 -2.33 10.98 -3.51
CA LEU A 231 -1.34 9.90 -3.45
C LEU A 231 -0.04 10.31 -4.15
N ALA A 232 -0.11 10.90 -5.34
CA ALA A 232 1.06 11.38 -6.07
C ALA A 232 1.80 12.51 -5.32
N ARG A 233 1.08 13.45 -4.68
CA ARG A 233 1.68 14.50 -3.84
C ARG A 233 2.28 13.94 -2.56
N LEU A 234 1.64 12.95 -1.93
CA LEU A 234 2.19 12.28 -0.76
C LEU A 234 3.47 11.54 -1.11
N VAL A 235 3.47 10.81 -2.24
CA VAL A 235 4.67 10.14 -2.78
C VAL A 235 5.75 11.16 -3.08
N LYS A 236 5.43 12.24 -3.79
CA LYS A 236 6.39 13.31 -4.12
C LYS A 236 6.95 14.00 -2.86
N SER A 237 6.10 14.26 -1.86
CA SER A 237 6.53 14.80 -0.56
C SER A 237 7.42 13.81 0.19
N SER A 238 7.14 12.51 0.09
CA SER A 238 7.96 11.45 0.69
C SER A 238 9.31 11.32 -0.02
N GLU A 239 9.34 11.39 -1.36
CA GLU A 239 10.56 11.42 -2.17
C GLU A 239 11.42 12.64 -1.82
N GLN A 240 10.80 13.84 -1.74
CA GLN A 240 11.47 15.06 -1.32
C GLN A 240 11.99 14.98 0.13
N ASN A 241 11.23 14.40 1.04
CA ASN A 241 11.66 14.23 2.43
C ASN A 241 12.84 13.25 2.55
N SER A 242 12.83 12.17 1.77
CA SER A 242 13.95 11.22 1.68
C SER A 242 15.21 11.91 1.13
N ALA A 243 15.07 12.69 0.05
CA ALA A 243 16.17 13.48 -0.51
C ALA A 243 16.72 14.51 0.48
N ASN A 244 15.85 15.25 1.18
CA ASN A 244 16.25 16.19 2.23
C ASN A 244 16.95 15.48 3.40
N THR A 245 16.51 14.28 3.77
CA THR A 245 17.13 13.48 4.84
C THR A 245 18.53 13.00 4.42
N ALA A 246 18.71 12.58 3.17
CA ALA A 246 20.01 12.24 2.62
C ALA A 246 20.95 13.47 2.62
N GLN A 247 20.45 14.63 2.18
CA GLN A 247 21.20 15.87 2.18
C GLN A 247 21.57 16.35 3.60
N LEU A 248 20.66 16.22 4.57
CA LEU A 248 20.94 16.49 5.97
C LEU A 248 22.01 15.55 6.53
N LYS A 249 21.97 14.27 6.17
CA LYS A 249 22.99 13.29 6.56
C LYS A 249 24.37 13.71 6.04
N ASP A 250 24.46 14.07 4.76
CA ASP A 250 25.73 14.43 4.13
C ASP A 250 26.27 15.76 4.70
N ALA A 251 25.40 16.75 4.90
CA ALA A 251 25.76 18.01 5.54
C ALA A 251 26.22 17.83 6.99
N LEU A 252 25.55 16.97 7.77
CA LEU A 252 25.93 16.69 9.16
C LEU A 252 27.28 15.98 9.25
N VAL A 253 27.54 15.01 8.36
CA VAL A 253 28.82 14.29 8.31
C VAL A 253 29.96 15.22 7.92
N GLU A 254 29.76 16.09 6.93
CA GLU A 254 30.76 17.06 6.53
C GLU A 254 31.06 18.09 7.64
N ASP A 255 30.02 18.60 8.31
CA ASP A 255 30.17 19.59 9.38
C ASP A 255 30.81 19.00 10.65
N LEU A 256 30.47 17.76 11.02
CA LEU A 256 31.15 17.03 12.09
C LEU A 256 32.63 16.82 11.77
N ASN A 257 32.96 16.45 10.53
CA ASN A 257 34.34 16.23 10.13
C ASN A 257 35.15 17.55 10.17
N LYS A 258 34.55 18.67 9.73
CA LYS A 258 35.14 20.00 9.85
C LYS A 258 35.32 20.43 11.29
N MET A 259 34.34 20.20 12.16
CA MET A 259 34.41 20.56 13.58
C MET A 259 35.50 19.77 14.30
N MET A 260 35.60 18.46 14.06
CA MET A 260 36.65 17.59 14.60
C MET A 260 38.04 18.01 14.11
N THR A 261 38.18 18.32 12.81
CA THR A 261 39.44 18.80 12.23
C THR A 261 39.85 20.13 12.84
N ASN A 262 38.92 21.09 12.98
CA ASN A 262 39.18 22.38 13.62
C ASN A 262 39.55 22.24 15.10
N LEU A 263 38.91 21.31 15.83
CA LEU A 263 39.24 21.03 17.23
C LEU A 263 40.66 20.48 17.36
N VAL A 264 41.04 19.52 16.52
CA VAL A 264 42.39 18.93 16.50
C VAL A 264 43.43 19.99 16.11
N GLU A 265 43.19 20.78 15.06
CA GLU A 265 44.10 21.86 14.65
C GLU A 265 44.27 22.92 15.74
N ARG A 266 43.17 23.36 16.38
CA ARG A 266 43.23 24.31 17.50
C ARG A 266 43.96 23.73 18.70
N GLN A 267 43.78 22.44 18.99
CA GLN A 267 44.47 21.79 20.10
C GLN A 267 45.96 21.61 19.82
N ILE A 268 46.35 21.25 18.59
CA ILE A 268 47.75 21.22 18.16
C ILE A 268 48.37 22.62 18.24
N ALA A 269 47.69 23.65 17.76
CA ALA A 269 48.19 25.02 17.84
C ALA A 269 48.35 25.51 19.30
N ALA A 270 47.41 25.15 20.19
CA ALA A 270 47.52 25.43 21.62
C ALA A 270 48.65 24.64 22.27
N GLN A 271 48.88 23.39 21.85
CA GLN A 271 49.99 22.55 22.29
C GLN A 271 51.33 23.14 21.85
N ASP A 272 51.47 23.57 20.60
CA ASP A 272 52.68 24.21 20.06
C ASP A 272 52.97 25.52 20.77
N ALA A 273 51.95 26.34 21.03
CA ALA A 273 52.08 27.56 21.82
C ALA A 273 52.55 27.25 23.26
N SER A 274 52.04 26.17 23.86
CA SER A 274 52.47 25.71 25.18
C SER A 274 53.91 25.18 25.18
N VAL A 275 54.33 24.48 24.12
CA VAL A 275 55.71 23.98 23.96
C VAL A 275 56.69 25.12 23.72
N ALA A 276 56.31 26.13 22.93
CA ALA A 276 57.08 27.34 22.73
C ALA A 276 57.23 28.15 24.04
N ALA A 277 56.12 28.33 24.78
CA ALA A 277 56.14 28.97 26.10
C ALA A 277 57.01 28.19 27.09
N LEU A 278 56.95 26.86 27.07
CA LEU A 278 57.81 26.01 27.88
C LEU A 278 59.30 26.17 27.51
N GLY A 279 59.63 26.21 26.21
CA GLY A 279 60.99 26.46 25.73
C GLY A 279 61.53 27.82 26.16
N GLN A 280 60.70 28.86 26.11
CA GLN A 280 61.06 30.20 26.57
C GLN A 280 61.24 30.25 28.09
N HIS A 281 60.34 29.62 28.85
CA HIS A 281 60.42 29.58 30.31
C HIS A 281 61.60 28.73 30.81
N ILE A 282 61.95 27.65 30.11
CA ILE A 282 63.17 26.87 30.37
C ILE A 282 64.41 27.70 30.01
N GLY A 283 64.39 28.41 28.88
CA GLY A 283 65.48 29.29 28.47
C GLY A 283 65.75 30.41 29.47
N GLU A 284 64.71 31.09 29.95
CA GLU A 284 64.79 32.14 30.97
C GLU A 284 65.22 31.57 32.34
N SER A 285 64.66 30.43 32.77
CA SER A 285 65.07 29.78 34.03
C SER A 285 66.52 29.29 33.99
N ILE A 286 66.98 28.71 32.88
CA ILE A 286 68.38 28.28 32.70
C ILE A 286 69.30 29.50 32.64
N SER A 287 68.92 30.55 31.90
CA SER A 287 69.69 31.80 31.83
C SER A 287 69.84 32.43 33.22
N ALA A 288 68.75 32.53 33.98
CA ALA A 288 68.77 33.04 35.35
C ALA A 288 69.56 32.11 36.32
N ALA A 289 69.45 30.79 36.15
CA ALA A 289 70.16 29.81 36.97
C ALA A 289 71.68 29.79 36.71
N ILE A 290 72.12 30.14 35.50
CA ILE A 290 73.55 30.17 35.12
C ILE A 290 74.16 31.57 35.33
N ALA A 291 73.39 32.65 35.18
CA ALA A 291 73.88 34.02 35.26
C ALA A 291 74.51 34.34 36.63
N GLU A 292 73.87 33.96 37.73
CA GLU A 292 74.36 34.27 39.08
C GLU A 292 75.60 33.47 39.48
N PRO A 293 75.70 32.14 39.22
CA PRO A 293 76.95 31.40 39.37
C PRO A 293 78.10 31.94 38.51
N MET A 294 77.84 32.33 37.25
CA MET A 294 78.86 32.92 36.37
C MET A 294 79.35 34.29 36.83
N ARG A 295 78.44 35.12 37.34
CA ARG A 295 78.79 36.41 37.96
C ARG A 295 79.70 36.21 39.17
N ARG A 296 79.39 35.24 40.03
CA ARG A 296 80.24 34.87 41.18
C ARG A 296 81.58 34.29 40.75
N VAL A 297 81.63 33.43 39.72
CA VAL A 297 82.92 32.93 39.18
C VAL A 297 83.79 34.08 38.67
N GLY A 298 83.20 35.10 38.03
CA GLY A 298 83.89 36.32 37.63
C GLY A 298 84.49 37.10 38.81
N GLU A 299 83.70 37.34 39.86
CA GLU A 299 84.16 37.99 41.12
C GLU A 299 85.28 37.18 41.81
N VAL A 300 85.24 35.85 41.72
CA VAL A 300 86.24 34.96 42.32
C VAL A 300 87.53 34.91 41.53
N MET A 301 87.47 34.96 40.20
CA MET A 301 88.66 35.10 39.35
C MET A 301 89.33 36.45 39.57
N GLU A 302 88.57 37.51 39.81
CA GLU A 302 89.09 38.85 40.15
C GLU A 302 89.78 38.86 41.53
N MET A 303 89.24 38.15 42.53
CA MET A 303 89.91 37.94 43.83
C MET A 303 91.15 37.03 43.75
N THR A 304 91.17 36.06 42.83
CA THR A 304 92.30 35.12 42.64
C THR A 304 93.54 35.79 42.03
N SER A 305 93.37 36.90 41.31
CA SER A 305 94.49 37.72 40.80
C SER A 305 95.40 38.27 41.90
N ARG A 306 95.02 38.17 43.19
CA ARG A 306 95.82 38.65 44.34
C ARG A 306 96.38 37.54 45.25
N GLY A 307 96.33 36.27 44.83
CA GLY A 307 97.11 35.18 45.42
C GLY A 307 96.38 34.37 46.50
N ASN A 308 95.82 33.22 46.11
CA ASN A 308 95.72 31.96 46.88
C ASN A 308 94.94 30.92 46.05
N GLY A 309 95.63 29.92 45.50
CA GLY A 309 95.06 28.92 44.58
C GLY A 309 94.28 27.77 45.23
N GLU A 310 94.52 27.44 46.50
CA GLU A 310 93.84 26.32 47.17
C GLU A 310 92.37 26.62 47.51
N GLN A 311 92.03 27.88 47.75
CA GLN A 311 90.67 28.30 48.15
C GLN A 311 89.68 28.28 46.96
N VAL A 312 90.20 28.35 45.73
CA VAL A 312 89.41 28.31 44.49
C VAL A 312 88.79 26.94 44.28
N ASN A 313 89.51 25.86 44.61
CA ASN A 313 89.02 24.50 44.34
C ASN A 313 87.82 24.14 45.23
N SER A 314 87.88 24.45 46.53
CA SER A 314 86.76 24.24 47.46
C SER A 314 85.56 25.15 47.16
N MET A 315 85.80 26.35 46.65
CA MET A 315 84.72 27.28 46.29
C MET A 315 84.05 26.91 44.95
N LEU A 316 84.82 26.42 43.98
CA LEU A 316 84.28 25.84 42.74
C LEU A 316 83.49 24.56 43.02
N GLU A 317 83.95 23.72 43.95
CA GLU A 317 83.21 22.55 44.41
C GLU A 317 81.87 22.97 45.04
N THR A 318 81.89 23.96 45.95
CA THR A 318 80.66 24.52 46.55
C THR A 318 79.72 25.15 45.52
N LEU A 319 80.26 25.84 44.50
CA LEU A 319 79.48 26.42 43.40
C LEU A 319 78.90 25.35 42.48
N LEU A 320 79.64 24.28 42.19
CA LEU A 320 79.14 23.14 41.41
C LEU A 320 78.08 22.36 42.17
N THR A 321 78.26 22.15 43.48
CA THR A 321 77.23 21.54 44.33
C THR A 321 75.99 22.43 44.41
N GLY A 322 76.15 23.75 44.57
CA GLY A 322 75.05 24.71 44.57
C GLY A 322 74.34 24.81 43.22
N PHE A 323 75.09 24.72 42.12
CA PHE A 323 74.55 24.68 40.76
C PHE A 323 73.79 23.38 40.49
N MET A 324 74.35 22.22 40.86
CA MET A 324 73.70 20.91 40.75
C MET A 324 72.41 20.87 41.58
N ALA A 325 72.42 21.38 42.80
CA ALA A 325 71.23 21.48 43.65
C ALA A 325 70.16 22.40 43.03
N LYS A 326 70.54 23.55 42.46
CA LYS A 326 69.61 24.48 41.78
C LYS A 326 69.05 23.88 40.48
N LEU A 327 69.86 23.15 39.73
CA LEU A 327 69.48 22.49 38.50
C LEU A 327 68.54 21.31 38.81
N GLU A 328 68.82 20.53 39.84
CA GLU A 328 67.95 19.46 40.34
C GLU A 328 66.62 20.01 40.88
N ASP A 329 66.62 21.14 41.58
CA ASP A 329 65.38 21.79 42.06
C ASP A 329 64.54 22.37 40.90
N THR A 330 65.18 23.02 39.93
CA THR A 330 64.50 23.61 38.76
C THR A 330 63.96 22.53 37.82
N PHE A 331 64.78 21.53 37.45
CA PHE A 331 64.32 20.42 36.60
C PHE A 331 63.39 19.47 37.35
N GLY A 332 63.61 19.23 38.64
CA GLY A 332 62.76 18.39 39.47
C GLY A 332 61.38 19.00 39.72
N GLY A 333 61.32 20.32 40.00
CA GLY A 333 60.07 21.07 40.13
C GLY A 333 59.28 21.14 38.82
N GLN A 334 59.97 21.44 37.70
CA GLN A 334 59.33 21.53 36.38
C GLN A 334 58.85 20.16 35.88
N MET A 335 59.62 19.09 36.08
CA MET A 335 59.22 17.72 35.71
C MET A 335 58.04 17.21 36.54
N ARG A 336 57.95 17.57 37.83
CA ARG A 336 56.75 17.28 38.63
C ARG A 336 55.53 18.02 38.08
N GLY A 337 55.67 19.30 37.71
CA GLY A 337 54.58 20.08 37.09
C GLY A 337 54.12 19.50 35.74
N ILE A 338 55.05 19.09 34.87
CA ILE A 338 54.74 18.43 33.60
C ILE A 338 54.03 17.08 33.83
N ASN A 339 54.50 16.30 34.80
CA ASN A 339 53.90 15.00 35.12
C ASN A 339 52.47 15.18 35.67
N GLU A 340 52.25 16.17 36.52
CA GLU A 340 50.93 16.49 37.08
C GLU A 340 49.97 17.05 36.02
N GLN A 341 50.45 17.82 35.05
CA GLN A 341 49.65 18.32 33.93
C GLN A 341 49.35 17.21 32.90
N MET A 342 50.31 16.31 32.64
CA MET A 342 50.10 15.11 31.81
C MET A 342 49.08 14.18 32.46
N GLN A 343 49.13 13.99 33.77
CA GLN A 343 48.19 13.18 34.54
C GLN A 343 46.77 13.76 34.50
N ARG A 344 46.63 15.09 34.66
CA ARG A 344 45.33 15.78 34.46
C ARG A 344 44.80 15.66 33.03
N SER A 345 45.68 15.70 32.03
CA SER A 345 45.29 15.51 30.62
C SER A 345 44.84 14.08 30.33
N MET A 346 45.50 13.08 30.95
CA MET A 346 45.08 11.67 30.90
C MET A 346 43.74 11.44 31.60
N GLU A 347 43.48 12.09 32.74
CA GLU A 347 42.19 12.07 33.43
C GLU A 347 41.06 12.67 32.58
N ALA A 348 41.31 13.82 31.93
CA ALA A 348 40.34 14.44 31.03
C ALA A 348 40.07 13.59 29.77
N MET A 349 41.08 12.92 29.21
CA MET A 349 40.87 11.94 28.14
C MET A 349 40.07 10.72 28.63
N GLY A 350 40.33 10.25 29.86
CA GLY A 350 39.56 9.18 30.50
C GLY A 350 38.08 9.56 30.68
N SER A 351 37.77 10.81 31.04
CA SER A 351 36.40 11.29 31.17
C SER A 351 35.67 11.40 29.82
N VAL A 352 36.37 11.80 28.76
CA VAL A 352 35.82 11.83 27.39
C VAL A 352 35.51 10.41 26.89
N GLN A 353 36.40 9.44 27.14
CA GLN A 353 36.16 8.04 26.83
C GLN A 353 34.94 7.49 27.60
N SER A 354 34.85 7.78 28.89
CA SER A 354 33.71 7.39 29.73
C SER A 354 32.39 8.02 29.25
N SER A 355 32.43 9.30 28.84
CA SER A 355 31.26 10.00 28.30
C SER A 355 30.80 9.40 26.97
N LEU A 356 31.71 9.04 26.07
CA LEU A 356 31.38 8.34 24.81
C LEU A 356 30.81 6.94 25.04
N GLN A 357 31.36 6.20 26.01
CA GLN A 357 30.81 4.89 26.42
C GLN A 357 29.42 5.03 27.05
N GLY A 358 29.19 6.06 27.87
CA GLY A 358 27.89 6.38 28.43
C GLY A 358 26.86 6.74 27.35
N LEU A 359 27.26 7.54 26.36
CA LEU A 359 26.40 7.91 25.24
C LEU A 359 26.04 6.70 24.36
N LEU A 360 27.01 5.80 24.12
CA LEU A 360 26.76 4.51 23.45
C LEU A 360 25.83 3.59 24.26
N ALA A 361 25.99 3.54 25.58
CA ALA A 361 25.13 2.76 26.47
C ALA A 361 23.71 3.33 26.51
N ASP A 362 23.55 4.66 26.54
CA ASP A 362 22.25 5.32 26.48
C ASP A 362 21.57 5.13 25.12
N ILE A 363 22.31 5.14 24.01
CA ILE A 363 21.77 4.79 22.69
C ILE A 363 21.27 3.34 22.68
N LYS A 364 22.07 2.40 23.22
CA LYS A 364 21.67 0.98 23.31
C LYS A 364 20.42 0.79 24.16
N ARG A 365 20.39 1.43 25.34
CA ARG A 365 19.25 1.40 26.26
C ARG A 365 18.00 2.03 25.66
N THR A 366 18.15 3.14 24.94
CA THR A 366 17.03 3.81 24.26
C THR A 366 16.49 2.94 23.13
N ASN A 367 17.35 2.25 22.38
CA ASN A 367 16.93 1.29 21.36
C ASN A 367 16.23 0.05 21.96
N GLU A 368 16.76 -0.52 23.05
CA GLU A 368 16.11 -1.62 23.77
C GLU A 368 14.77 -1.18 24.37
N GLN A 369 14.69 0.02 24.94
CA GLN A 369 13.46 0.57 25.50
C GLN A 369 12.44 0.91 24.40
N ALA A 370 12.86 1.41 23.24
CA ALA A 370 11.99 1.63 22.09
C ALA A 370 11.45 0.29 21.52
N ALA A 371 12.30 -0.72 21.39
CA ALA A 371 11.89 -2.06 20.98
C ALA A 371 10.94 -2.72 21.99
N THR A 372 11.22 -2.60 23.29
CA THR A 372 10.38 -3.15 24.36
C THR A 372 9.06 -2.39 24.46
N SER A 373 9.08 -1.06 24.35
CA SER A 373 7.86 -0.24 24.34
C SER A 373 7.00 -0.54 23.13
N MET A 374 7.61 -0.77 21.95
CA MET A 374 6.89 -1.17 20.73
C MET A 374 6.31 -2.58 20.84
N SER A 375 7.04 -3.51 21.46
CA SER A 375 6.51 -4.84 21.79
C SER A 375 5.35 -4.76 22.79
N GLY A 376 5.44 -3.90 23.79
CA GLY A 376 4.38 -3.67 24.78
C GLY A 376 3.13 -3.05 24.18
N THR A 377 3.25 -2.04 23.31
CA THR A 377 2.09 -1.51 22.57
C THR A 377 1.50 -2.52 21.59
N LEU A 378 2.33 -3.38 20.97
CA LEU A 378 1.84 -4.45 20.09
C LEU A 378 1.11 -5.54 20.89
N GLU A 379 1.63 -5.94 22.04
CA GLU A 379 1.00 -6.88 22.96
C GLU A 379 -0.32 -6.32 23.52
N GLU A 380 -0.34 -5.04 23.90
CA GLU A 380 -1.53 -4.38 24.38
C GLU A 380 -2.58 -4.20 23.26
N ALA A 381 -2.17 -3.91 22.03
CA ALA A 381 -3.06 -3.88 20.87
C ALA A 381 -3.62 -5.27 20.53
N MET A 382 -2.80 -6.32 20.60
CA MET A 382 -3.22 -7.71 20.40
C MET A 382 -4.19 -8.17 21.50
N LYS A 383 -3.92 -7.80 22.76
CA LYS A 383 -4.81 -8.07 23.88
C LYS A 383 -6.14 -7.32 23.73
N LYS A 384 -6.10 -6.04 23.35
CA LYS A 384 -7.31 -5.24 23.08
C LYS A 384 -8.10 -5.80 21.90
N ALA A 385 -7.42 -6.32 20.87
CA ALA A 385 -8.07 -6.98 19.75
C ALA A 385 -8.72 -8.31 20.17
N ALA A 386 -8.05 -9.12 21.00
CA ALA A 386 -8.60 -10.35 21.56
C ALA A 386 -9.80 -10.08 22.48
N ASP A 387 -9.70 -9.08 23.37
CA ASP A 387 -10.79 -8.65 24.25
C ASP A 387 -11.98 -8.12 23.43
N ASN A 388 -11.73 -7.37 22.35
CA ASN A 388 -12.78 -6.86 21.46
C ASN A 388 -13.42 -8.00 20.64
N GLN A 389 -12.65 -9.02 20.25
CA GLN A 389 -13.15 -10.21 19.56
C GLN A 389 -14.00 -11.10 20.49
N GLN A 390 -13.63 -11.17 21.77
CA GLN A 390 -14.43 -11.85 22.79
C GLN A 390 -15.72 -11.07 23.12
N LEU A 391 -15.64 -9.73 23.24
CA LEU A 391 -16.81 -8.87 23.40
C LEU A 391 -17.78 -9.00 22.22
N LEU A 392 -17.28 -9.03 20.99
CA LEU A 392 -18.09 -9.29 19.79
C LEU A 392 -18.74 -10.68 19.82
N THR A 393 -18.03 -11.68 20.33
CA THR A 393 -18.56 -13.05 20.46
C THR A 393 -19.65 -13.13 21.53
N ASP A 394 -19.49 -12.43 22.64
CA ASP A 394 -20.48 -12.37 23.71
C ASP A 394 -21.71 -11.55 23.29
N GLN A 395 -21.51 -10.41 22.61
CA GLN A 395 -22.61 -9.64 22.01
C GLN A 395 -23.35 -10.43 20.92
N MET A 396 -22.64 -11.22 20.11
CA MET A 396 -23.28 -12.13 19.15
C MET A 396 -24.08 -13.23 19.84
N ARG A 397 -23.60 -13.77 20.96
CA ARG A 397 -24.32 -14.78 21.74
C ARG A 397 -25.57 -14.19 22.40
N GLU A 398 -25.46 -12.98 22.94
CA GLU A 398 -26.58 -12.22 23.51
C GLU A 398 -27.61 -11.86 22.43
N PHE A 399 -27.17 -11.36 21.27
CA PHE A 399 -28.03 -11.07 20.13
C PHE A 399 -28.76 -12.32 19.63
N VAL A 400 -28.10 -13.47 19.55
CA VAL A 400 -28.74 -14.74 19.16
C VAL A 400 -29.76 -15.21 20.21
N GLN A 401 -29.49 -14.97 21.50
CA GLN A 401 -30.44 -15.27 22.57
C GLN A 401 -31.65 -14.33 22.53
N ASP A 402 -31.43 -13.03 22.35
CA ASP A 402 -32.50 -12.05 22.21
C ASP A 402 -33.31 -12.30 20.94
N PHE A 403 -32.66 -12.66 19.83
CA PHE A 403 -33.35 -13.05 18.60
C PHE A 403 -34.22 -14.30 18.82
N ARG A 404 -33.69 -15.34 19.49
CA ARG A 404 -34.49 -16.52 19.85
C ARG A 404 -35.67 -16.17 20.76
N ARG A 405 -35.47 -15.27 21.71
CA ARG A 405 -36.52 -14.79 22.62
C ARG A 405 -37.58 -14.02 21.84
N LEU A 406 -37.19 -13.08 20.97
CA LEU A 406 -38.09 -12.30 20.13
C LEU A 406 -38.90 -13.18 19.18
N VAL A 407 -38.27 -14.19 18.56
CA VAL A 407 -38.96 -15.16 17.70
C VAL A 407 -39.95 -16.00 18.49
N THR A 408 -39.61 -16.40 19.70
CA THR A 408 -40.52 -17.17 20.57
C THR A 408 -41.69 -16.31 21.06
N GLU A 409 -41.41 -15.04 21.37
CA GLU A 409 -42.41 -14.06 21.81
C GLU A 409 -43.36 -13.68 20.67
N GLU A 410 -42.85 -13.47 19.45
CA GLU A 410 -43.64 -13.27 18.23
C GLU A 410 -44.42 -14.52 17.84
N GLN A 411 -43.86 -15.73 17.99
CA GLN A 411 -44.64 -16.97 17.80
C GLN A 411 -45.75 -17.12 18.82
N ASN A 412 -45.52 -16.76 20.08
CA ASN A 412 -46.54 -16.83 21.13
C ASN A 412 -47.62 -15.76 20.95
N LYS A 413 -47.25 -14.53 20.56
CA LYS A 413 -48.21 -13.49 20.13
C LYS A 413 -49.00 -13.95 18.92
N SER A 414 -48.35 -14.52 17.92
CA SER A 414 -49.02 -15.06 16.73
C SER A 414 -49.99 -16.19 17.10
N LYS A 415 -49.62 -17.09 18.01
CA LYS A 415 -50.54 -18.12 18.55
C LYS A 415 -51.70 -17.51 19.33
N ALA A 416 -51.46 -16.48 20.14
CA ALA A 416 -52.49 -15.80 20.91
C ALA A 416 -53.48 -15.07 19.99
N VAL A 417 -52.98 -14.31 19.02
CA VAL A 417 -53.80 -13.65 17.98
C VAL A 417 -54.52 -14.68 17.12
N MET A 418 -53.88 -15.81 16.78
CA MET A 418 -54.53 -16.91 16.05
C MET A 418 -55.65 -17.55 16.88
N GLN A 419 -55.45 -17.79 18.19
CA GLN A 419 -56.49 -18.30 19.08
C GLN A 419 -57.62 -17.30 19.28
N GLU A 420 -57.31 -16.01 19.42
CA GLU A 420 -58.28 -14.93 19.52
C GLU A 420 -59.10 -14.81 18.24
N THR A 421 -58.44 -14.88 17.07
CA THR A 421 -59.10 -14.87 15.76
C THR A 421 -59.97 -16.12 15.58
N VAL A 422 -59.51 -17.30 16.01
CA VAL A 422 -60.31 -18.54 15.97
C VAL A 422 -61.50 -18.48 16.93
N MET A 423 -61.34 -17.90 18.12
CA MET A 423 -62.41 -17.75 19.10
C MET A 423 -63.43 -16.69 18.66
N GLN A 424 -62.97 -15.62 18.00
CA GLN A 424 -63.81 -14.60 17.37
C GLN A 424 -64.58 -15.17 16.18
N VAL A 425 -63.94 -15.97 15.32
CA VAL A 425 -64.61 -16.69 14.22
C VAL A 425 -65.63 -17.70 14.76
N LEU A 426 -65.33 -18.42 15.84
CA LEU A 426 -66.29 -19.30 16.50
C LEU A 426 -67.47 -18.52 17.12
N GLY A 427 -67.20 -17.34 17.67
CA GLY A 427 -68.23 -16.42 18.17
C GLY A 427 -69.12 -15.86 17.05
N ASP A 428 -68.53 -15.48 15.92
CA ASP A 428 -69.24 -14.99 14.74
C ASP A 428 -70.07 -16.11 14.10
N VAL A 429 -69.57 -17.35 14.07
CA VAL A 429 -70.30 -18.55 13.63
C VAL A 429 -71.45 -18.90 14.58
N THR A 430 -71.27 -18.75 15.89
CA THR A 430 -72.33 -18.96 16.90
C THR A 430 -73.43 -17.90 16.77
N THR A 431 -73.04 -16.65 16.52
CA THR A 431 -73.96 -15.54 16.28
C THR A 431 -74.70 -15.71 14.95
N ALA A 432 -74.03 -16.23 13.92
CA ALA A 432 -74.64 -16.60 12.64
C ALA A 432 -75.61 -17.79 12.78
N MET A 433 -75.31 -18.79 13.64
CA MET A 433 -76.24 -19.89 13.95
C MET A 433 -77.49 -19.40 14.70
N ASN A 434 -77.34 -18.47 15.66
CA ASN A 434 -78.48 -17.89 16.37
C ASN A 434 -79.38 -17.04 15.43
N ASN A 435 -78.77 -16.33 14.47
CA ASN A 435 -79.51 -15.64 13.41
C ASN A 435 -80.19 -16.61 12.42
N LEU A 436 -79.59 -17.79 12.19
CA LEU A 436 -80.18 -18.88 11.40
C LEU A 436 -81.36 -19.55 12.11
N GLU A 437 -81.32 -19.70 13.43
CA GLU A 437 -82.44 -20.21 14.26
C GLU A 437 -83.64 -19.24 14.20
N GLY A 438 -83.38 -17.92 14.24
CA GLY A 438 -84.39 -16.88 14.06
C GLY A 438 -84.98 -16.81 12.64
N LEU A 439 -84.18 -17.11 11.62
CA LEU A 439 -84.62 -17.23 10.22
C LEU A 439 -85.35 -18.57 9.94
N ARG A 440 -85.06 -19.62 10.70
CA ARG A 440 -85.70 -20.94 10.63
C ARG A 440 -87.17 -20.92 11.02
N GLN A 441 -87.57 -20.01 11.91
CA GLN A 441 -88.94 -19.90 12.39
C GLN A 441 -89.90 -19.23 11.37
N ALA A 442 -89.35 -18.58 10.33
CA ALA A 442 -90.13 -17.81 9.35
C ALA A 442 -90.18 -18.41 7.93
N ALA A 443 -89.51 -19.54 7.65
CA ALA A 443 -89.43 -20.09 6.29
C ALA A 443 -89.53 -21.62 6.26
N ALA A 444 -90.59 -22.18 6.84
CA ALA A 444 -90.98 -23.54 6.58
C ALA A 444 -91.90 -23.56 5.35
N VAL A 445 -91.36 -23.88 4.16
CA VAL A 445 -92.08 -24.60 3.06
C VAL A 445 -91.19 -25.01 1.85
N ASP A 446 -89.89 -24.66 1.73
CA ASP A 446 -89.11 -24.99 0.49
C ASP A 446 -87.72 -25.65 0.70
N GLU A 447 -87.52 -26.41 1.78
CA GLU A 447 -86.17 -26.77 2.30
C GLU A 447 -85.51 -28.05 1.73
N ALA A 448 -86.17 -28.84 0.88
CA ALA A 448 -85.61 -30.12 0.43
C ALA A 448 -84.49 -29.97 -0.63
N GLU A 449 -84.60 -29.00 -1.54
CA GLU A 449 -83.63 -28.83 -2.64
C GLU A 449 -82.43 -27.94 -2.24
N ARG A 450 -82.63 -27.06 -1.24
CA ARG A 450 -81.59 -26.15 -0.72
C ARG A 450 -80.57 -26.87 0.17
N THR A 451 -81.03 -27.84 0.97
CA THR A 451 -80.19 -28.64 1.87
C THR A 451 -79.20 -29.50 1.09
N ASP A 452 -79.62 -30.06 -0.05
CA ASP A 452 -78.76 -30.92 -0.89
C ASP A 452 -77.68 -30.10 -1.63
N ARG A 453 -78.01 -28.87 -2.05
CA ARG A 453 -77.01 -27.94 -2.63
C ARG A 453 -76.01 -27.43 -1.59
N LEU A 454 -76.45 -27.14 -0.37
CA LEU A 454 -75.57 -26.71 0.72
C LEU A 454 -74.64 -27.83 1.20
N ALA A 455 -75.15 -29.06 1.31
CA ALA A 455 -74.33 -30.23 1.65
C ALA A 455 -73.27 -30.51 0.57
N ASN A 456 -73.63 -30.41 -0.71
CA ASN A 456 -72.69 -30.57 -1.82
C ASN A 456 -71.65 -29.43 -1.88
N GLN A 457 -72.05 -28.17 -1.63
CA GLN A 457 -71.13 -27.04 -1.57
C GLN A 457 -70.17 -27.12 -0.37
N ALA A 458 -70.64 -27.53 0.80
CA ALA A 458 -69.81 -27.76 1.97
C ALA A 458 -68.81 -28.92 1.75
N THR A 459 -69.24 -30.00 1.09
CA THR A 459 -68.37 -31.14 0.76
C THR A 459 -67.32 -30.75 -0.28
N GLN A 460 -67.66 -29.92 -1.27
CA GLN A 460 -66.70 -29.35 -2.23
C GLN A 460 -65.72 -28.37 -1.57
N LEU A 461 -66.17 -27.54 -0.62
CA LEU A 461 -65.31 -26.62 0.11
C LEU A 461 -64.32 -27.36 1.02
N VAL A 462 -64.79 -28.37 1.76
CA VAL A 462 -63.93 -29.21 2.62
C VAL A 462 -62.95 -30.04 1.77
N GLY A 463 -63.40 -30.59 0.65
CA GLY A 463 -62.53 -31.28 -0.32
C GLY A 463 -61.49 -30.35 -0.97
N GLY A 464 -61.89 -29.12 -1.31
CA GLY A 464 -61.01 -28.09 -1.87
C GLY A 464 -59.96 -27.59 -0.87
N LEU A 465 -60.34 -27.39 0.40
CA LEU A 465 -59.43 -27.04 1.48
C LEU A 465 -58.45 -28.17 1.78
N THR A 466 -58.92 -29.42 1.76
CA THR A 466 -58.04 -30.60 1.94
C THR A 466 -57.01 -30.66 0.81
N GLY A 467 -57.42 -30.46 -0.44
CA GLY A 467 -56.51 -30.42 -1.58
C GLY A 467 -55.53 -29.24 -1.56
N GLN A 468 -55.96 -28.06 -1.07
CA GLN A 468 -55.08 -26.91 -0.87
C GLN A 468 -54.05 -27.14 0.24
N VAL A 469 -54.44 -27.80 1.34
CA VAL A 469 -53.52 -28.16 2.43
C VAL A 469 -52.53 -29.23 1.97
N GLU A 470 -52.98 -30.23 1.19
CA GLU A 470 -52.10 -31.24 0.59
C GLU A 470 -51.09 -30.62 -0.39
N SER A 471 -51.54 -29.67 -1.22
CA SER A 471 -50.68 -28.94 -2.15
C SER A 471 -49.67 -28.05 -1.42
N LEU A 472 -50.08 -27.37 -0.34
CA LEU A 472 -49.18 -26.57 0.50
C LEU A 472 -48.17 -27.45 1.23
N LEU A 473 -48.57 -28.59 1.79
CA LEU A 473 -47.66 -29.56 2.39
C LEU A 473 -46.66 -30.11 1.37
N GLY A 474 -47.12 -30.40 0.16
CA GLY A 474 -46.25 -30.79 -0.96
C GLY A 474 -45.24 -29.70 -1.32
N ALA A 475 -45.68 -28.45 -1.46
CA ALA A 475 -44.81 -27.31 -1.76
C ALA A 475 -43.79 -27.03 -0.65
N VAL A 476 -44.20 -27.12 0.62
CA VAL A 476 -43.32 -26.96 1.77
C VAL A 476 -42.30 -28.11 1.84
N SER A 477 -42.71 -29.35 1.59
CA SER A 477 -41.80 -30.51 1.53
C SER A 477 -40.77 -30.34 0.40
N ASP A 478 -41.20 -29.90 -0.78
CA ASP A 478 -40.31 -29.62 -1.92
C ASP A 478 -39.32 -28.50 -1.60
N GLN A 479 -39.79 -27.45 -0.92
CA GLN A 479 -38.97 -26.33 -0.50
C GLN A 479 -37.93 -26.74 0.56
N VAL A 480 -38.32 -27.58 1.53
CA VAL A 480 -37.39 -28.13 2.53
C VAL A 480 -36.33 -29.00 1.85
N SER A 481 -36.72 -29.83 0.88
CA SER A 481 -35.79 -30.65 0.10
C SER A 481 -34.78 -29.80 -0.69
N LYS A 482 -35.24 -28.76 -1.39
CA LYS A 482 -34.36 -27.80 -2.09
C LYS A 482 -33.45 -27.03 -1.15
N THR A 483 -33.96 -26.66 0.04
CA THR A 483 -33.16 -25.97 1.05
C THR A 483 -32.07 -26.89 1.59
N GLN A 484 -32.38 -28.16 1.84
CA GLN A 484 -31.41 -29.19 2.23
C GLN A 484 -30.31 -29.33 1.17
N GLN A 485 -30.69 -29.46 -0.11
CA GLN A 485 -29.73 -29.54 -1.22
C GLN A 485 -28.84 -28.29 -1.33
N ASN A 486 -29.40 -27.10 -1.14
CA ASN A 486 -28.63 -25.86 -1.14
C ASN A 486 -27.66 -25.79 0.05
N VAL A 487 -28.08 -26.25 1.23
CA VAL A 487 -27.20 -26.32 2.42
C VAL A 487 -26.07 -27.31 2.19
N ASP A 488 -26.34 -28.47 1.59
CA ASP A 488 -25.30 -29.44 1.24
C ASP A 488 -24.33 -28.90 0.18
N ALA A 489 -24.84 -28.19 -0.82
CA ALA A 489 -24.02 -27.53 -1.84
C ALA A 489 -23.14 -26.42 -1.22
N LEU A 490 -23.71 -25.58 -0.35
CA LEU A 490 -22.96 -24.54 0.38
C LEU A 490 -21.91 -25.17 1.31
N SER A 491 -22.24 -26.26 1.99
CA SER A 491 -21.30 -27.01 2.83
C SER A 491 -20.14 -27.57 2.02
N GLN A 492 -20.40 -28.19 0.87
CA GLN A 492 -19.34 -28.69 -0.02
C GLN A 492 -18.45 -27.56 -0.58
N VAL A 493 -19.03 -26.46 -1.02
CA VAL A 493 -18.28 -25.30 -1.53
C VAL A 493 -17.45 -24.69 -0.41
N SER A 494 -18.02 -24.54 0.80
CA SER A 494 -17.31 -24.01 1.96
C SER A 494 -16.15 -24.92 2.38
N LEU A 495 -16.34 -26.24 2.39
CA LEU A 495 -15.28 -27.20 2.66
C LEU A 495 -14.16 -27.15 1.62
N ARG A 496 -14.50 -27.04 0.32
CA ARG A 496 -13.48 -26.84 -0.74
C ARG A 496 -12.74 -25.52 -0.61
N ALA A 497 -13.44 -24.44 -0.26
CA ALA A 497 -12.84 -23.12 -0.07
C ALA A 497 -11.89 -23.13 1.14
N ILE A 498 -12.29 -23.77 2.25
CA ILE A 498 -11.43 -23.94 3.44
C ILE A 498 -10.21 -24.80 3.11
N ASP A 499 -10.36 -25.89 2.36
CA ASP A 499 -9.23 -26.72 1.95
C ASP A 499 -8.27 -25.96 1.01
N GLY A 500 -8.82 -25.23 0.03
CA GLY A 500 -8.03 -24.36 -0.86
C GLY A 500 -7.31 -23.24 -0.10
N MET A 501 -7.95 -22.65 0.91
CA MET A 501 -7.35 -21.64 1.78
C MET A 501 -6.25 -22.24 2.66
N ASN A 502 -6.44 -23.45 3.20
CA ASN A 502 -5.43 -24.15 3.99
C ASN A 502 -4.20 -24.50 3.14
N GLN A 503 -4.42 -25.00 1.92
CA GLN A 503 -3.33 -25.23 0.95
C GLN A 503 -2.62 -23.92 0.56
N GLY A 504 -3.38 -22.83 0.39
CA GLY A 504 -2.84 -21.49 0.15
C GLY A 504 -1.95 -21.02 1.30
N ALA A 505 -2.38 -21.20 2.54
CA ALA A 505 -1.63 -20.85 3.74
C ALA A 505 -0.33 -21.66 3.88
N VAL A 506 -0.36 -22.97 3.61
CA VAL A 506 0.84 -23.83 3.58
C VAL A 506 1.83 -23.36 2.51
N THR A 507 1.32 -22.99 1.33
CA THR A 507 2.15 -22.47 0.23
C THR A 507 2.78 -21.13 0.61
N MET A 508 2.02 -20.22 1.23
CA MET A 508 2.53 -18.95 1.74
C MET A 508 3.58 -19.14 2.82
N GLY A 509 3.38 -20.09 3.75
CA GLY A 509 4.39 -20.42 4.77
C GLY A 509 5.70 -20.92 4.14
N THR A 510 5.60 -21.78 3.13
CA THR A 510 6.78 -22.27 2.39
C THR A 510 7.49 -21.14 1.64
N ALA A 511 6.74 -20.24 1.01
CA ALA A 511 7.30 -19.07 0.32
C ALA A 511 8.00 -18.11 1.30
N ALA A 512 7.41 -17.86 2.47
CA ALA A 512 8.01 -17.04 3.52
C ALA A 512 9.34 -17.64 4.01
N GLN A 513 9.41 -18.97 4.18
CA GLN A 513 10.64 -19.64 4.61
C GLN A 513 11.73 -19.61 3.53
N ARG A 514 11.36 -19.68 2.24
CA ARG A 514 12.29 -19.45 1.13
C ARG A 514 12.80 -18.02 1.10
N PHE A 515 11.95 -17.03 1.40
CA PHE A 515 12.36 -15.63 1.53
C PHE A 515 13.32 -15.41 2.71
N GLU A 516 13.05 -16.01 3.86
CA GLU A 516 13.96 -15.97 5.01
C GLU A 516 15.33 -16.55 4.67
N THR A 517 15.35 -17.71 4.01
CA THR A 517 16.59 -18.36 3.54
C THR A 517 17.36 -17.48 2.55
N ALA A 518 16.66 -16.86 1.59
CA ALA A 518 17.26 -15.93 0.64
C ALA A 518 17.80 -14.68 1.35
N GLY A 519 17.10 -14.16 2.35
CA GLY A 519 17.56 -13.07 3.21
C GLY A 519 18.86 -13.41 3.93
N GLY A 520 18.94 -14.59 4.54
CA GLY A 520 20.17 -15.07 5.20
C GLY A 520 21.36 -15.22 4.24
N ALA A 521 21.13 -15.64 2.99
CA ALA A 521 22.16 -15.69 1.96
C ALA A 521 22.69 -14.29 1.60
N VAL A 522 21.80 -13.30 1.50
CA VAL A 522 22.18 -11.89 1.24
C VAL A 522 22.99 -11.32 2.41
N THR A 523 22.59 -11.59 3.66
CA THR A 523 23.36 -11.18 4.85
C THR A 523 24.77 -11.79 4.84
N THR A 524 24.89 -13.07 4.47
CA THR A 524 26.20 -13.74 4.34
C THR A 524 27.09 -13.08 3.29
N VAL A 525 26.51 -12.67 2.15
CA VAL A 525 27.23 -11.93 1.12
C VAL A 525 27.72 -10.58 1.65
N PHE A 526 26.89 -9.82 2.37
CA PHE A 526 27.29 -8.55 2.96
C PHE A 526 28.44 -8.70 3.98
N GLU A 527 28.39 -9.73 4.82
CA GLU A 527 29.46 -10.02 5.78
C GLU A 527 30.78 -10.33 5.07
N ARG A 528 30.73 -11.14 4.00
CA ARG A 528 31.91 -11.41 3.15
C ARG A 528 32.42 -10.17 2.43
N SER A 529 31.54 -9.33 1.89
CA SER A 529 31.94 -8.06 1.26
C SER A 529 32.63 -7.11 2.25
N THR A 530 32.14 -7.06 3.49
CA THR A 530 32.78 -6.30 4.57
C THR A 530 34.19 -6.82 4.87
N LYS A 531 34.34 -8.13 4.95
CA LYS A 531 35.65 -8.77 5.15
C LYS A 531 36.62 -8.52 4.00
N VAL A 532 36.14 -8.50 2.75
CA VAL A 532 36.95 -8.12 1.58
C VAL A 532 37.39 -6.66 1.70
N ALA A 533 36.51 -5.74 2.10
CA ALA A 533 36.86 -4.33 2.32
C ALA A 533 37.93 -4.17 3.41
N GLU A 534 37.83 -4.89 4.52
CA GLU A 534 38.87 -4.92 5.57
C GLU A 534 40.21 -5.42 5.02
N THR A 535 40.23 -6.52 4.27
CA THR A 535 41.47 -7.03 3.67
C THR A 535 42.09 -6.07 2.66
N LEU A 536 41.28 -5.36 1.87
CA LEU A 536 41.74 -4.31 0.96
C LEU A 536 42.32 -3.12 1.73
N GLY A 537 41.71 -2.71 2.84
CA GLY A 537 42.23 -1.67 3.73
C GLY A 537 43.58 -2.05 4.34
N GLY A 538 43.71 -3.29 4.81
CA GLY A 538 44.97 -3.83 5.31
C GLY A 538 46.07 -3.89 4.24
N ALA A 539 45.73 -4.35 3.03
CA ALA A 539 46.65 -4.38 1.90
C ALA A 539 47.10 -2.97 1.49
N SER A 540 46.20 -2.00 1.46
CA SER A 540 46.51 -0.59 1.16
C SER A 540 47.48 -0.01 2.19
N SER A 541 47.26 -0.28 3.47
CA SER A 541 48.15 0.16 4.56
C SER A 541 49.55 -0.46 4.43
N ALA A 542 49.62 -1.76 4.11
CA ALA A 542 50.89 -2.45 3.87
C ALA A 542 51.64 -1.89 2.65
N LEU A 543 50.92 -1.59 1.57
CA LEU A 543 51.45 -0.93 0.36
C LEU A 543 52.01 0.47 0.68
N GLN A 544 51.31 1.24 1.49
CA GLN A 544 51.74 2.58 1.89
C GLN A 544 52.98 2.52 2.79
N ALA A 545 53.03 1.56 3.72
CA ALA A 545 54.20 1.31 4.54
C ALA A 545 55.42 0.89 3.69
N ALA A 546 55.22 -0.01 2.72
CA ALA A 546 56.25 -0.43 1.79
C ALA A 546 56.75 0.74 0.92
N SER A 547 55.83 1.56 0.39
CA SER A 547 56.18 2.77 -0.38
C SER A 547 57.02 3.75 0.44
N THR A 548 56.64 3.97 1.70
CA THR A 548 57.40 4.84 2.62
C THR A 548 58.78 4.27 2.95
N ALA A 549 58.90 2.94 3.09
CA ALA A 549 60.17 2.26 3.31
C ALA A 549 61.10 2.36 2.09
N VAL A 550 60.55 2.22 0.88
CA VAL A 550 61.30 2.41 -0.38
C VAL A 550 61.77 3.86 -0.51
N GLN A 551 60.93 4.84 -0.20
CA GLN A 551 61.31 6.26 -0.24
C GLN A 551 62.46 6.58 0.72
N ARG A 552 62.38 6.09 1.97
CA ARG A 552 63.48 6.20 2.94
C ARG A 552 64.75 5.49 2.48
N GLY A 553 64.61 4.33 1.84
CA GLY A 553 65.73 3.61 1.24
C GLY A 553 66.47 4.44 0.17
N PHE A 554 65.73 5.13 -0.70
CA PHE A 554 66.32 6.03 -1.71
C PHE A 554 66.99 7.26 -1.09
N GLU A 555 66.41 7.86 -0.04
CA GLU A 555 67.04 8.98 0.68
C GLU A 555 68.34 8.57 1.38
N GLN A 556 68.34 7.43 2.07
CA GLN A 556 69.52 6.85 2.70
C GLN A 556 70.59 6.53 1.65
N TYR A 557 70.21 6.02 0.49
CA TYR A 557 71.12 5.73 -0.61
C TYR A 557 71.76 7.01 -1.16
N ASP A 558 70.98 8.07 -1.43
CA ASP A 558 71.55 9.32 -1.94
C ASP A 558 72.47 10.00 -0.90
N SER A 559 72.13 9.91 0.38
CA SER A 559 73.01 10.34 1.48
C SER A 559 74.32 9.54 1.52
N THR A 560 74.24 8.21 1.39
CA THR A 560 75.42 7.33 1.39
C THR A 560 76.28 7.59 0.15
N ARG A 561 75.67 7.81 -1.02
CA ARG A 561 76.36 8.20 -2.25
C ARG A 561 77.12 9.51 -2.07
N ARG A 562 76.49 10.54 -1.49
CA ARG A 562 77.16 11.83 -1.20
C ARG A 562 78.29 11.68 -0.18
N ALA A 563 78.12 10.85 0.85
CA ALA A 563 79.18 10.56 1.82
C ALA A 563 80.38 9.85 1.16
N VAL A 564 80.11 8.86 0.31
CA VAL A 564 81.13 8.17 -0.48
C VAL A 564 81.85 9.12 -1.44
N GLU A 565 81.11 9.98 -2.16
CA GLU A 565 81.71 11.03 -3.01
C GLU A 565 82.58 11.99 -2.19
N GLY A 566 82.14 12.38 -0.99
CA GLY A 566 82.92 13.19 -0.05
C GLY A 566 84.18 12.48 0.47
N HIS A 567 84.11 11.19 0.78
CA HIS A 567 85.27 10.40 1.21
C HIS A 567 86.27 10.21 0.06
N VAL A 568 85.81 10.00 -1.17
CA VAL A 568 86.66 9.93 -2.36
C VAL A 568 87.34 11.28 -2.63
N ALA A 569 86.62 12.39 -2.49
CA ALA A 569 87.19 13.73 -2.60
C ALA A 569 88.25 13.97 -1.52
N ALA A 570 87.95 13.65 -0.26
CA ALA A 570 88.89 13.77 0.86
C ALA A 570 90.15 12.92 0.65
N LEU A 571 90.00 11.65 0.20
CA LEU A 571 91.12 10.78 -0.16
C LEU A 571 91.96 11.37 -1.31
N THR A 572 91.32 11.98 -2.31
CA THR A 572 92.01 12.63 -3.42
C THR A 572 92.85 13.82 -2.94
N THR A 573 92.31 14.65 -2.03
CA THR A 573 93.04 15.76 -1.40
C THR A 573 94.18 15.25 -0.50
N LEU A 574 93.95 14.17 0.25
CA LEU A 574 94.95 13.55 1.12
C LEU A 574 96.12 12.95 0.30
N ILE A 575 95.81 12.37 -0.87
CA ILE A 575 96.79 11.90 -1.85
C ILE A 575 97.60 13.06 -2.43
N GLU A 576 96.97 14.18 -2.80
CA GLU A 576 97.69 15.37 -3.26
C GLU A 576 98.62 15.94 -2.17
N SER A 577 98.14 15.99 -0.92
CA SER A 577 98.93 16.46 0.22
C SER A 577 100.11 15.52 0.52
N ALA A 578 99.88 14.21 0.56
CA ALA A 578 100.93 13.22 0.80
C ALA A 578 101.98 13.18 -0.33
N LYS A 579 101.57 13.39 -1.59
CA LYS A 579 102.46 13.53 -2.75
C LYS A 579 103.32 14.79 -2.68
N ARG A 580 102.88 15.83 -1.96
CA ARG A 580 103.58 17.10 -1.77
C ARG A 580 104.60 17.06 -0.63
N GLU A 581 104.44 16.17 0.36
CA GLU A 581 105.16 16.27 1.63
C GLU A 581 106.17 15.14 1.94
N ALA A 582 106.12 13.96 1.32
CA ALA A 582 107.15 12.95 1.54
C ALA A 582 107.23 11.92 0.39
N GLY A 583 108.44 11.43 0.11
CA GLY A 583 108.68 10.33 -0.83
C GLY A 583 107.78 9.13 -0.55
N VAL A 584 106.98 8.78 -1.55
CA VAL A 584 105.90 7.79 -1.49
C VAL A 584 106.43 6.38 -1.21
N SER A 585 106.04 5.77 -0.10
CA SER A 585 106.23 4.32 0.09
C SER A 585 105.25 3.56 -0.83
N GLN A 586 105.79 2.59 -1.57
CA GLN A 586 105.04 1.72 -2.50
C GLN A 586 103.84 1.04 -1.84
N GLU A 587 103.90 0.84 -0.51
CA GLU A 587 102.91 0.19 0.32
C GLU A 587 101.62 1.04 0.50
N LEU A 588 101.74 2.37 0.59
CA LEU A 588 100.59 3.25 0.79
C LEU A 588 99.76 3.39 -0.50
N VAL A 589 100.42 3.41 -1.65
CA VAL A 589 99.75 3.36 -2.97
C VAL A 589 99.07 2.01 -3.20
N ALA A 590 99.69 0.91 -2.79
CA ALA A 590 99.09 -0.41 -2.89
C ALA A 590 97.83 -0.53 -2.01
N SER A 591 97.87 0.00 -0.77
CA SER A 591 96.71 -0.03 0.15
C SER A 591 95.56 0.86 -0.31
N ILE A 592 95.85 2.03 -0.89
CA ILE A 592 94.82 2.90 -1.50
C ILE A 592 94.21 2.24 -2.73
N LYS A 593 95.01 1.59 -3.59
CA LYS A 593 94.49 0.86 -4.76
C LYS A 593 93.58 -0.31 -4.32
N ALA A 594 93.98 -1.07 -3.31
CA ALA A 594 93.16 -2.14 -2.74
C ALA A 594 91.85 -1.61 -2.14
N SER A 595 91.89 -0.48 -1.43
CA SER A 595 90.69 0.15 -0.85
C SER A 595 89.75 0.70 -1.93
N ALA A 596 90.29 1.31 -2.99
CA ALA A 596 89.51 1.80 -4.12
C ALA A 596 88.89 0.65 -4.95
N GLU A 597 89.62 -0.45 -5.14
CA GLU A 597 89.09 -1.67 -5.76
C GLU A 597 88.01 -2.34 -4.90
N ALA A 598 88.19 -2.38 -3.57
CA ALA A 598 87.17 -2.88 -2.64
C ALA A 598 85.90 -2.00 -2.64
N MET A 599 86.04 -0.67 -2.68
CA MET A 599 84.90 0.24 -2.83
C MET A 599 84.18 0.07 -4.16
N ARG A 600 84.92 -0.09 -5.28
CA ARG A 600 84.30 -0.38 -6.59
C ARG A 600 83.57 -1.72 -6.60
N ALA A 601 84.14 -2.75 -5.99
CA ALA A 601 83.50 -4.05 -5.85
C ALA A 601 82.21 -3.93 -5.00
N SER A 602 82.24 -3.14 -3.93
CA SER A 602 81.07 -2.86 -3.08
C SER A 602 80.00 -2.03 -3.82
N GLU A 603 80.39 -1.07 -4.66
CA GLU A 603 79.47 -0.30 -5.52
C GLU A 603 78.77 -1.22 -6.54
N VAL A 604 79.52 -2.09 -7.21
CA VAL A 604 78.98 -3.06 -8.16
C VAL A 604 78.06 -4.06 -7.46
N ALA A 605 78.44 -4.56 -6.29
CA ALA A 605 77.60 -5.46 -5.49
C ALA A 605 76.31 -4.77 -5.02
N SER A 606 76.38 -3.50 -4.62
CA SER A 606 75.21 -2.71 -4.20
C SER A 606 74.26 -2.44 -5.37
N ARG A 607 74.79 -2.14 -6.57
CA ARG A 607 73.98 -2.03 -7.80
C ARG A 607 73.30 -3.35 -8.15
N ALA A 608 74.04 -4.45 -8.12
CA ALA A 608 73.48 -5.78 -8.37
C ALA A 608 72.38 -6.15 -7.36
N HIS A 609 72.57 -5.79 -6.08
CA HIS A 609 71.55 -6.00 -5.05
C HIS A 609 70.31 -5.14 -5.29
N LEU A 610 70.47 -3.87 -5.68
CA LEU A 610 69.35 -2.99 -6.02
C LEU A 610 68.58 -3.45 -7.26
N ASP A 611 69.27 -3.92 -8.30
CA ASP A 611 68.62 -4.51 -9.47
C ASP A 611 67.82 -5.77 -9.09
N GLN A 612 68.35 -6.57 -8.17
CA GLN A 612 67.68 -7.76 -7.65
C GLN A 612 66.44 -7.40 -6.80
N VAL A 613 66.53 -6.35 -5.97
CA VAL A 613 65.40 -5.80 -5.20
C VAL A 613 64.33 -5.21 -6.12
N ASN A 614 64.73 -4.47 -7.15
CA ASN A 614 63.80 -3.90 -8.14
C ASN A 614 63.08 -5.01 -8.93
N SER A 615 63.82 -6.03 -9.38
CA SER A 615 63.25 -7.21 -10.03
C SER A 615 62.28 -7.96 -9.12
N ALA A 616 62.62 -8.13 -7.85
CA ALA A 616 61.75 -8.75 -6.85
C ALA A 616 60.47 -7.93 -6.58
N LEU A 617 60.58 -6.60 -6.51
CA LEU A 617 59.43 -5.69 -6.37
C LEU A 617 58.51 -5.74 -7.59
N VAL A 618 59.05 -5.68 -8.81
CA VAL A 618 58.27 -5.79 -10.05
C VAL A 618 57.54 -7.13 -10.10
N LYS A 619 58.23 -8.23 -9.75
CA LYS A 619 57.62 -9.55 -9.68
C LYS A 619 56.53 -9.64 -8.60
N ALA A 620 56.78 -9.11 -7.40
CA ALA A 620 55.80 -9.09 -6.31
C ALA A 620 54.54 -8.28 -6.67
N PHE A 621 54.69 -7.14 -7.35
CA PHE A 621 53.55 -6.35 -7.82
C PHE A 621 52.78 -7.04 -8.95
N ALA A 622 53.48 -7.72 -9.88
CA ALA A 622 52.83 -8.50 -10.93
C ALA A 622 52.07 -9.70 -10.35
N ASP A 623 52.67 -10.43 -9.40
CA ASP A 623 52.05 -11.56 -8.72
C ASP A 623 50.85 -11.10 -7.86
N PHE A 624 50.97 -9.97 -7.18
CA PHE A 624 49.87 -9.36 -6.44
C PHE A 624 48.73 -8.92 -7.36
N GLY A 625 49.03 -8.25 -8.48
CA GLY A 625 48.03 -7.85 -9.48
C GLY A 625 47.28 -9.06 -10.05
N ASN A 626 48.00 -10.13 -10.38
CA ASN A 626 47.40 -11.38 -10.87
C ASN A 626 46.55 -12.06 -9.79
N ALA A 627 47.00 -12.10 -8.53
CA ALA A 627 46.24 -12.65 -7.43
C ALA A 627 44.96 -11.85 -7.16
N LEU A 628 45.03 -10.52 -7.21
CA LEU A 628 43.88 -9.63 -7.01
C LEU A 628 42.85 -9.75 -8.14
N VAL A 629 43.29 -9.80 -9.40
CA VAL A 629 42.41 -10.06 -10.54
C VAL A 629 41.76 -11.44 -10.46
N SER A 630 42.51 -12.46 -10.04
CA SER A 630 41.98 -13.81 -9.84
C SER A 630 40.94 -13.85 -8.72
N GLN A 631 41.21 -13.20 -7.59
CA GLN A 631 40.29 -13.13 -6.45
C GLN A 631 39.01 -12.36 -6.81
N VAL A 632 39.13 -11.23 -7.53
CA VAL A 632 37.97 -10.46 -8.01
C VAL A 632 37.15 -11.28 -9.01
N LYS A 633 37.78 -11.96 -9.97
CA LYS A 633 37.07 -12.85 -10.91
C LYS A 633 36.35 -13.99 -10.19
N SER A 634 37.00 -14.62 -9.21
CA SER A 634 36.38 -15.69 -8.41
C SER A 634 35.17 -15.16 -7.64
N THR A 635 35.30 -13.99 -7.01
CA THR A 635 34.23 -13.37 -6.23
C THR A 635 33.05 -12.96 -7.13
N ILE A 636 33.32 -12.41 -8.32
CA ILE A 636 32.28 -12.09 -9.31
C ILE A 636 31.56 -13.36 -9.77
N ALA A 637 32.29 -14.42 -10.11
CA ALA A 637 31.68 -15.68 -10.55
C ALA A 637 30.82 -16.34 -9.46
N GLU A 638 31.26 -16.27 -8.19
CA GLU A 638 30.48 -16.75 -7.05
C GLU A 638 29.23 -15.89 -6.80
N THR A 639 29.37 -14.57 -6.94
CA THR A 639 28.26 -13.60 -6.81
C THR A 639 27.23 -13.82 -7.91
N ASP A 640 27.65 -14.00 -9.17
CA ASP A 640 26.77 -14.32 -10.30
C ASP A 640 26.03 -15.63 -10.07
N ARG A 641 26.71 -16.65 -9.53
CA ARG A 641 26.08 -17.94 -9.20
C ARG A 641 25.01 -17.79 -8.11
N HIS A 642 25.28 -17.00 -7.08
CA HIS A 642 24.32 -16.74 -6.01
C HIS A 642 23.15 -15.84 -6.45
N LEU A 643 23.39 -14.84 -7.29
CA LEU A 643 22.34 -14.02 -7.93
C LEU A 643 21.48 -14.86 -8.88
N ALA A 644 22.08 -15.74 -9.68
CA ALA A 644 21.35 -16.66 -10.54
C ALA A 644 20.48 -17.64 -9.74
N GLN A 645 20.97 -18.16 -8.61
CA GLN A 645 20.16 -18.98 -7.70
C GLN A 645 19.05 -18.19 -7.02
N GLY A 646 19.33 -16.98 -6.53
CA GLY A 646 18.34 -16.11 -5.90
C GLY A 646 17.23 -15.68 -6.87
N THR A 647 17.59 -15.31 -8.09
CA THR A 647 16.63 -14.99 -9.17
C THR A 647 15.85 -16.22 -9.63
N GLY A 648 16.47 -17.39 -9.68
CA GLY A 648 15.79 -18.66 -9.92
C GLY A 648 14.74 -19.00 -8.86
N HIS A 649 15.07 -18.82 -7.58
CA HIS A 649 14.11 -19.00 -6.47
C HIS A 649 12.97 -17.98 -6.53
N LEU A 650 13.27 -16.70 -6.77
CA LEU A 650 12.26 -15.66 -6.92
C LEU A 650 11.31 -15.93 -8.08
N ASN A 651 11.84 -16.33 -9.24
CA ASN A 651 11.02 -16.67 -10.40
C ASN A 651 10.13 -17.89 -10.13
N GLY A 652 10.65 -18.90 -9.41
CA GLY A 652 9.87 -20.04 -8.94
C GLY A 652 8.72 -19.64 -8.01
N VAL A 653 8.98 -18.73 -7.06
CA VAL A 653 7.95 -18.19 -6.16
C VAL A 653 6.89 -17.40 -6.94
N VAL A 654 7.28 -16.57 -7.91
CA VAL A 654 6.35 -15.81 -8.76
C VAL A 654 5.48 -16.75 -9.60
N GLN A 655 6.05 -17.82 -10.16
CA GLN A 655 5.28 -18.84 -10.89
C GLN A 655 4.34 -19.61 -9.98
N GLU A 656 4.76 -20.02 -8.78
CA GLU A 656 3.87 -20.68 -7.80
C GLU A 656 2.71 -19.77 -7.39
N LEU A 657 2.99 -18.48 -7.15
CA LEU A 657 1.97 -17.49 -6.80
C LEU A 657 0.99 -17.28 -7.96
N ALA A 658 1.48 -17.13 -9.19
CA ALA A 658 0.65 -17.01 -10.39
C ALA A 658 -0.23 -18.26 -10.61
N SER A 659 0.32 -19.45 -10.32
CA SER A 659 -0.40 -20.73 -10.40
C SER A 659 -1.48 -20.85 -9.31
N ALA A 660 -1.21 -20.35 -8.10
CA ALA A 660 -2.17 -20.33 -7.01
C ALA A 660 -3.32 -19.35 -7.29
N VAL A 661 -3.01 -18.16 -7.82
CA VAL A 661 -4.01 -17.17 -8.25
C VAL A 661 -4.86 -17.69 -9.40
N GLN A 662 -4.28 -18.38 -10.39
CA GLN A 662 -5.05 -19.03 -11.45
C GLN A 662 -5.96 -20.15 -10.93
N ARG A 663 -5.53 -20.91 -9.91
CA ARG A 663 -6.37 -21.93 -9.26
C ARG A 663 -7.54 -21.29 -8.49
N MET A 664 -7.32 -20.20 -7.77
CA MET A 664 -8.40 -19.44 -7.13
C MET A 664 -9.38 -18.80 -8.12
N LYS A 665 -8.94 -18.47 -9.34
CA LYS A 665 -9.82 -17.93 -10.38
C LYS A 665 -10.68 -19.00 -11.08
N ARG A 666 -10.30 -20.28 -10.95
CA ARG A 666 -11.00 -21.42 -11.58
C ARG A 666 -11.88 -22.23 -10.61
N ALA A 667 -11.61 -22.14 -9.32
CA ALA A 667 -12.50 -22.61 -8.25
C ALA A 667 -13.59 -21.55 -7.99
#